data_AF-A0A1V6R2X2-F1
#
_entry.id   AF-A0A1V6R2X2-F1
#
_cell.length_a   1.000
_cell.length_b   1.000
_cell.length_c   1.000
_cell.angle_alpha   90.00
_cell.angle_beta   90.00
_cell.angle_gamma   90.00
#
_symmetry.space_group_name_H-M   'P 1'
#
loop_
_entity.id
_entity.type
_entity.pdbx_description
1 polymer ?
#
loop_
_entity_poly.entity_id
_entity_poly.type
_entity_poly.pdbx_seq_one_letter_code
_entity_poly.pdbx_strand_id
1 'polypeptide(L)'
;MASTEDERPSKRARQACEPCRRKKSRCPGEKPICSYCERLGQQCVYAGTENGEEGFGHSQKMMEQRISGIEGKLEKLMEYITRPAPNHLSSPVAPENNPRIPEFPPTESSSIAELSGVPDAELYLTFCNAQPFMLFPNRSSLASLGKRDPELLLAIEALGVRFKRPGVIDQDIQLEIKRKTERACQMVMMRLASGTVELSTIQTLCLLSMLEFTAGHIIRAGSYTRLATYLMGNLRISGLESIGNLETERDERKLCYVSLVMLRNLQGSLHPPGDTLDLLAEAGEITSPLGAMMFNKDIARGNSGDSKLDIGINGTSVYTSELWAMASNYAASHVGVDAHPPWSPNSDYTMINFRHCEHESLMPLRFRLHASRFQDHPPAELQAHRDYWSPWLFFQLVWHAVPCLANHPFLLSMRLRNFRRTMPQSFLRNSFEQLTFHSGWVVHFLELIEAKNFEVSDPIIGQCVAIVATIYLQHSFVEDEAFNRKAQTGFEKCLRFLRNMSHRWPHINRQVRQLQQLRDSVSSGGLTTDNIAPGGTNPRQKWSVNLQLLWKILVYAHASNISDPASDIFGPELAKDSVGCSGDPSAGAITDRDFALIGSAGISGHKTVAPECVTYPPEQTEDPFDNTPLAISLSLKMTIAKTNSILIVGAGVFGLSTALELNKRGYTDITVVDRFVPPSADGSSVDISRIIRADYADPIYSQMAREAYNGWTTEYKDQYFESGFALFSETPKNAYMEKSKAVIRAAGGKLDDLDDAMEIRKLYPSVQANFSGMNGYHNPKGGWADAAGSIQKLASKCTVAGVSIIAGPRGTVISLRREGSRVVGVNLVGGQVLLASQVILSTGAWTNRLLNMGHAASSSGQPVGFIQLTEEEALEMRKIPVMINMSSGVFSFPPTPDTHVLKLARHGYGYATDITVNVDGVQKSLSSPKFESSNAATGYLPDDADESLRQGLRQFFPKLGDRPWMNRRLCWYTDTPNGDFIIDHHPTIQGLFMATGGAGHGFKFLPVLGQYIADCFENKAPEALRQKWRMNPPQSDSKGPMAGDGSRGGPPLRKLSPLEQAKL
;
A
#
# COMPACT_ATOMS: atom_id res chain seq x y z
N MET A 1 -61.30 4.59 -9.53
CA MET A 1 -61.31 6.07 -9.44
C MET A 1 -60.22 6.48 -8.45
N ALA A 2 -59.28 7.33 -8.89
CA ALA A 2 -58.40 8.30 -8.20
C ALA A 2 -57.79 7.94 -6.81
N SER A 3 -56.47 7.72 -6.65
CA SER A 3 -55.35 8.69 -6.35
C SER A 3 -55.39 9.21 -4.89
N THR A 4 -54.37 9.29 -4.02
CA THR A 4 -52.89 9.42 -3.97
C THR A 4 -52.47 8.99 -2.53
N GLU A 5 -51.26 8.54 -2.17
CA GLU A 5 -50.08 9.34 -1.75
C GLU A 5 -48.94 8.43 -1.25
N ASP A 6 -47.72 8.99 -1.31
CA ASP A 6 -46.41 8.56 -0.79
C ASP A 6 -46.39 8.06 0.68
N GLU A 7 -45.64 6.98 0.96
CA GLU A 7 -44.91 6.85 2.24
C GLU A 7 -43.54 6.15 2.02
N ARG A 8 -42.48 6.96 1.98
CA ARG A 8 -41.10 6.51 2.25
C ARG A 8 -40.92 6.33 3.75
N PRO A 9 -40.29 5.25 4.26
CA PRO A 9 -39.88 5.21 5.66
C PRO A 9 -38.78 6.25 5.91
N SER A 10 -38.96 7.04 6.97
CA SER A 10 -38.08 8.11 7.40
C SER A 10 -36.64 7.63 7.66
N LYS A 11 -35.66 8.45 7.27
CA LYS A 11 -34.23 8.24 7.57
C LYS A 11 -34.05 8.15 9.09
N ARG A 12 -33.56 7.01 9.60
CA ARG A 12 -33.07 6.87 10.98
C ARG A 12 -32.00 7.94 11.26
N ALA A 13 -32.32 8.90 12.13
CA ALA A 13 -31.33 9.81 12.68
C ALA A 13 -30.40 9.04 13.64
N ARG A 14 -29.09 9.30 13.58
CA ARG A 14 -28.06 8.65 14.41
C ARG A 14 -28.04 9.13 15.87
N GLN A 15 -28.97 9.98 16.30
CA GLN A 15 -28.89 10.70 17.58
C GLN A 15 -30.14 10.46 18.44
N ALA A 16 -29.94 9.96 19.66
CA ALA A 16 -30.99 9.76 20.66
C ALA A 16 -31.45 11.09 21.27
N CYS A 17 -32.74 11.21 21.62
CA CYS A 17 -33.26 12.37 22.35
C CYS A 17 -32.63 12.49 23.75
N GLU A 18 -32.59 13.71 24.29
CA GLU A 18 -31.94 14.00 25.57
C GLU A 18 -32.48 13.19 26.75
N PRO A 19 -33.81 12.98 26.91
CA PRO A 19 -34.33 12.16 28.01
C PRO A 19 -33.86 10.70 27.93
N CYS A 20 -33.88 10.09 26.75
CA CYS A 20 -33.38 8.72 26.55
C CYS A 20 -31.87 8.65 26.77
N ARG A 21 -31.11 9.65 26.32
CA ARG A 21 -29.66 9.74 26.53
C ARG A 21 -29.31 9.90 28.02
N ARG A 22 -30.01 10.76 28.75
CA ARG A 22 -29.82 10.97 30.20
C ARG A 22 -30.16 9.73 31.02
N LYS A 23 -31.21 9.00 30.64
CA LYS A 23 -31.62 7.75 31.30
C LYS A 23 -30.89 6.50 30.80
N LYS A 24 -29.94 6.66 29.84
CA LYS A 24 -29.23 5.56 29.16
C LYS A 24 -30.19 4.49 28.59
N SER A 25 -31.38 4.88 28.14
CA SER A 25 -32.38 4.00 27.53
C SER A 25 -32.35 4.07 26.01
N ARG A 26 -32.77 3.00 25.34
CA ARG A 26 -32.72 2.90 23.87
C ARG A 26 -33.77 3.84 23.26
N CYS A 27 -33.32 4.87 22.56
CA CYS A 27 -34.19 5.80 21.84
C CYS A 27 -34.46 5.26 20.43
N PRO A 28 -35.74 5.15 20.01
CA PRO A 28 -36.07 4.72 18.64
C PRO A 28 -35.83 5.82 17.58
N GLY A 29 -35.65 7.08 18.00
CA GLY A 29 -35.27 8.17 17.11
C GLY A 29 -36.42 8.82 16.33
N GLU A 30 -37.67 8.51 16.66
CA GLU A 30 -38.86 9.12 16.04
C GLU A 30 -38.98 10.60 16.45
N LYS A 31 -39.41 11.44 15.51
CA LYS A 31 -39.68 12.88 15.70
C LYS A 31 -41.15 13.16 15.33
N PRO A 32 -41.84 14.11 16.00
CA PRO A 32 -41.31 15.03 17.01
C PRO A 32 -41.08 14.40 18.40
N ILE A 33 -41.75 13.29 18.73
CA ILE A 33 -41.63 12.59 20.02
C ILE A 33 -41.29 11.13 19.76
N CYS A 34 -40.34 10.57 20.52
CA CYS A 34 -40.05 9.15 20.47
C CYS A 34 -41.03 8.34 21.34
N SER A 35 -41.43 7.16 20.87
CA SER A 35 -42.39 6.27 21.52
C SER A 35 -42.00 5.83 22.94
N TYR A 36 -40.70 5.90 23.27
CA TYR A 36 -40.23 5.70 24.66
C TYR A 36 -40.61 6.87 25.57
N CYS A 37 -40.45 8.11 25.10
CA CYS A 37 -40.81 9.31 25.85
C CYS A 37 -42.34 9.51 25.92
N GLU A 38 -43.04 9.19 24.82
CA GLU A 38 -44.50 9.24 24.75
C GLU A 38 -45.15 8.32 25.79
N ARG A 39 -44.69 7.07 25.87
CA ARG A 39 -45.23 6.08 26.84
C ARG A 39 -45.00 6.47 28.30
N LEU A 40 -43.91 7.19 28.57
CA LEU A 40 -43.56 7.66 29.91
C LEU A 40 -44.12 9.04 30.24
N GLY A 41 -44.91 9.64 29.32
CA GLY A 41 -45.50 10.97 29.51
C GLY A 41 -44.47 12.08 29.70
N GLN A 42 -43.26 11.93 29.17
CA GLN A 42 -42.15 12.87 29.37
C GLN A 42 -41.80 13.61 28.08
N GLN A 43 -41.40 14.88 28.19
CA GLN A 43 -41.09 15.74 27.05
C GLN A 43 -39.87 15.23 26.28
N CYS A 44 -40.01 15.04 24.97
CA CYS A 44 -38.95 14.49 24.10
C CYS A 44 -38.22 15.59 23.35
N VAL A 45 -36.99 15.89 23.75
CA VAL A 45 -36.18 16.98 23.17
C VAL A 45 -34.96 16.40 22.46
N TYR A 46 -34.71 16.80 21.21
CA TYR A 46 -33.51 16.45 20.46
C TYR A 46 -32.62 17.70 20.37
N ALA A 47 -31.36 17.59 20.81
CA ALA A 47 -30.40 18.68 20.68
C ALA A 47 -30.21 19.03 19.19
N GLY A 48 -30.68 20.21 18.77
CA GLY A 48 -30.52 20.71 17.41
C GLY A 48 -31.79 21.16 16.67
N THR A 49 -32.91 21.39 17.35
CA THR A 49 -34.06 22.12 16.77
C THR A 49 -34.83 22.86 17.87
N GLU A 50 -34.51 24.14 18.09
CA GLU A 50 -35.44 25.10 18.70
C GLU A 50 -35.48 26.36 17.82
N ASN A 51 -36.66 26.65 17.29
CA ASN A 51 -37.06 27.95 16.77
C ASN A 51 -37.96 28.61 17.82
N GLY A 52 -37.63 29.85 18.22
CA GLY A 52 -38.49 30.90 18.79
C GLY A 52 -39.04 30.60 20.19
N GLU A 53 -38.93 31.47 21.19
CA GLU A 53 -38.92 32.93 21.24
C GLU A 53 -38.27 33.37 22.57
N GLU A 54 -38.00 34.67 22.73
CA GLU A 54 -37.32 35.34 23.88
C GLU A 54 -35.79 35.46 23.80
N GLY A 55 -35.31 36.18 22.78
CA GLY A 55 -33.92 36.65 22.73
C GLY A 55 -33.57 37.63 21.60
N PHE A 56 -34.56 38.28 20.96
CA PHE A 56 -34.37 39.01 19.70
C PHE A 56 -34.26 40.55 19.80
N GLY A 57 -34.20 41.13 21.00
CA GLY A 57 -34.23 42.59 21.16
C GLY A 57 -32.87 43.31 21.04
N HIS A 58 -31.76 42.66 21.41
CA HIS A 58 -30.48 43.36 21.58
C HIS A 58 -29.56 43.26 20.36
N SER A 59 -29.57 42.12 19.66
CA SER A 59 -28.72 41.91 18.48
C SER A 59 -29.23 42.65 17.23
N GLN A 60 -30.54 42.90 17.13
CA GLN A 60 -31.14 43.58 15.97
C GLN A 60 -30.81 45.09 15.96
N LYS A 61 -30.85 45.76 17.13
CA LYS A 61 -30.42 47.17 17.27
C LYS A 61 -28.95 47.40 16.91
N MET A 62 -28.07 46.44 17.25
CA MET A 62 -26.65 46.51 16.91
C MET A 62 -26.39 46.31 15.41
N MET A 63 -27.24 45.53 14.74
CA MET A 63 -27.12 45.27 13.31
C MET A 63 -27.67 46.43 12.48
N GLU A 64 -28.80 47.03 12.89
CA GLU A 64 -29.37 48.24 12.27
C GLU A 64 -28.42 49.45 12.38
N GLN A 65 -27.75 49.63 13.53
CA GLN A 65 -26.73 50.69 13.68
C GLN A 65 -25.50 50.46 12.80
N ARG A 66 -25.09 49.21 12.56
CA ARG A 66 -23.96 48.89 11.66
C ARG A 66 -24.33 49.05 10.19
N ILE A 67 -25.56 48.71 9.80
CA ILE A 67 -26.05 48.87 8.42
C ILE A 67 -26.18 50.37 8.08
N SER A 68 -26.77 51.18 8.96
CA SER A 68 -26.85 52.63 8.77
C SER A 68 -25.47 53.29 8.67
N GLY A 69 -24.49 52.80 9.43
CA GLY A 69 -23.10 53.26 9.34
C GLY A 69 -22.35 52.84 8.07
N ILE A 70 -22.79 51.78 7.40
CA ILE A 70 -22.24 51.32 6.11
C ILE A 70 -22.89 52.07 4.95
N GLU A 71 -24.21 52.30 5.01
CA GLU A 71 -24.95 53.08 4.01
C GLU A 71 -24.44 54.53 3.93
N GLY A 72 -24.20 55.19 5.07
CA GLY A 72 -23.63 56.55 5.09
C GLY A 72 -22.17 56.64 4.60
N LYS A 73 -21.43 55.53 4.60
CA LYS A 73 -20.07 55.46 4.01
C LYS A 73 -20.13 55.21 2.50
N LEU A 74 -21.14 54.48 2.05
CA LEU A 74 -21.38 54.21 0.63
C LEU A 74 -21.83 55.47 -0.11
N GLU A 75 -22.68 56.29 0.53
CA GLU A 75 -23.13 57.59 -0.01
C GLU A 75 -21.98 58.58 -0.22
N LYS A 76 -21.05 58.65 0.75
CA LYS A 76 -19.82 59.46 0.63
C LYS A 76 -18.89 58.99 -0.48
N LEU A 77 -18.87 57.69 -0.78
CA LEU A 77 -18.06 57.09 -1.85
C LEU A 77 -18.67 57.36 -3.23
N MET A 78 -20.00 57.39 -3.34
CA MET A 78 -20.70 57.75 -4.58
C MET A 78 -20.53 59.24 -4.94
N GLU A 79 -20.41 60.11 -3.94
CA GLU A 79 -20.12 61.54 -4.12
C GLU A 79 -18.71 61.82 -4.68
N TYR A 80 -17.75 60.91 -4.43
CA TYR A 80 -16.38 60.99 -4.97
C TYR A 80 -16.27 60.50 -6.42
N ILE A 81 -17.16 59.60 -6.85
CA ILE A 81 -17.12 58.97 -8.18
C ILE A 81 -17.78 59.85 -9.26
N THR A 82 -18.60 60.83 -8.88
CA THR A 82 -19.42 61.62 -9.81
C THR A 82 -18.85 62.99 -10.20
N ARG A 83 -17.63 63.36 -9.76
CA ARG A 83 -16.99 64.63 -10.17
C ARG A 83 -16.29 64.48 -11.54
N PRO A 84 -16.64 65.27 -12.57
CA PRO A 84 -15.84 65.35 -13.78
C PRO A 84 -14.70 66.37 -13.59
N ALA A 85 -13.49 66.02 -14.03
CA ALA A 85 -12.34 66.93 -14.07
C ALA A 85 -11.75 66.99 -15.50
N PRO A 86 -11.09 68.12 -15.87
CA PRO A 86 -11.16 68.71 -17.20
C PRO A 86 -10.01 68.32 -18.17
N ASN A 87 -10.27 68.56 -19.45
CA ASN A 87 -9.36 68.50 -20.60
C ASN A 87 -8.04 69.27 -20.39
N HIS A 88 -6.91 68.73 -20.88
CA HIS A 88 -6.01 69.36 -21.87
C HIS A 88 -4.78 68.50 -22.26
N LEU A 89 -4.71 68.17 -23.57
CA LEU A 89 -3.58 68.04 -24.53
C LEU A 89 -2.10 67.94 -24.07
N SER A 90 -1.34 66.97 -24.63
CA SER A 90 -0.39 67.16 -25.77
C SER A 90 0.55 65.94 -26.00
N SER A 91 0.82 65.61 -27.27
CA SER A 91 1.81 64.64 -27.80
C SER A 91 3.15 65.35 -28.12
N PRO A 92 4.20 64.79 -28.80
CA PRO A 92 4.61 63.40 -29.15
C PRO A 92 6.16 63.12 -29.01
N VAL A 93 6.67 61.97 -29.53
CA VAL A 93 7.94 61.75 -30.34
C VAL A 93 8.84 60.56 -29.91
N ALA A 94 9.28 59.76 -30.91
CA ALA A 94 10.24 58.63 -30.88
C ALA A 94 11.69 59.04 -31.26
N PRO A 95 12.73 58.18 -31.07
CA PRO A 95 13.48 57.70 -32.26
C PRO A 95 14.22 56.32 -32.17
N GLU A 96 14.73 55.89 -33.34
CA GLU A 96 15.50 54.69 -33.75
C GLU A 96 16.99 54.65 -33.32
N ASN A 97 17.62 53.45 -33.27
CA ASN A 97 18.80 53.01 -34.11
C ASN A 97 19.64 51.85 -33.51
N ASN A 98 20.28 51.09 -34.42
CA ASN A 98 21.07 49.85 -34.25
C ASN A 98 22.53 50.07 -34.76
N PRO A 99 23.58 49.33 -34.32
CA PRO A 99 24.57 48.84 -35.31
C PRO A 99 25.26 47.47 -35.06
N ARG A 100 25.24 46.64 -36.12
CA ARG A 100 26.23 45.74 -36.81
C ARG A 100 27.28 44.82 -36.11
N ILE A 101 27.49 43.69 -36.83
CA ILE A 101 28.22 42.40 -36.64
C ILE A 101 29.71 42.44 -37.08
N PRO A 102 30.57 41.46 -36.71
CA PRO A 102 31.38 40.72 -37.72
C PRO A 102 31.52 39.19 -37.51
N GLU A 103 31.97 38.48 -38.56
CA GLU A 103 31.77 37.04 -38.88
C GLU A 103 33.10 36.28 -39.25
N PHE A 104 33.13 34.93 -39.02
CA PHE A 104 33.97 33.80 -39.57
C PHE A 104 35.46 33.58 -39.17
N PRO A 105 36.11 32.36 -39.26
CA PRO A 105 35.78 31.06 -39.94
C PRO A 105 35.98 29.74 -39.08
N PRO A 106 35.88 28.49 -39.63
CA PRO A 106 35.49 27.24 -38.90
C PRO A 106 36.60 26.17 -38.64
N THR A 107 36.16 24.99 -38.14
CA THR A 107 36.78 23.64 -37.95
C THR A 107 37.67 23.44 -36.69
N GLU A 108 37.52 22.43 -35.80
CA GLU A 108 37.10 21.02 -35.88
C GLU A 108 36.52 20.48 -34.53
N SER A 109 35.84 19.33 -34.56
CA SER A 109 34.83 18.85 -33.60
C SER A 109 35.22 17.70 -32.66
N SER A 110 34.44 17.61 -31.55
CA SER A 110 34.11 16.47 -30.64
C SER A 110 34.84 16.44 -29.28
N SER A 111 34.20 16.28 -28.10
CA SER A 111 32.79 16.09 -27.72
C SER A 111 32.55 16.51 -26.25
N ILE A 112 31.43 17.20 -26.00
CA ILE A 112 30.86 17.63 -24.69
C ILE A 112 31.71 18.62 -23.87
N ALA A 113 32.19 19.68 -24.53
CA ALA A 113 32.57 20.94 -23.90
C ALA A 113 32.17 22.10 -24.82
N GLU A 114 31.71 23.19 -24.21
CA GLU A 114 31.34 24.49 -24.80
C GLU A 114 29.98 24.61 -25.52
N LEU A 115 28.88 24.68 -24.74
CA LEU A 115 27.61 25.32 -25.15
C LEU A 115 27.74 26.87 -25.29
N SER A 116 28.95 27.41 -25.45
CA SER A 116 29.16 28.84 -25.64
C SER A 116 28.76 29.24 -27.06
N GLY A 117 27.57 29.79 -27.21
CA GLY A 117 27.02 30.23 -28.49
C GLY A 117 25.53 29.91 -28.68
N VAL A 118 24.98 28.99 -27.88
CA VAL A 118 23.54 28.70 -27.88
C VAL A 118 22.79 29.87 -27.22
N PRO A 119 21.73 30.41 -27.86
CA PRO A 119 20.88 31.44 -27.27
C PRO A 119 20.31 31.01 -25.91
N ASP A 120 20.26 31.94 -24.95
CA ASP A 120 19.77 31.65 -23.59
C ASP A 120 18.35 31.09 -23.58
N ALA A 121 17.48 31.60 -24.44
CA ALA A 121 16.12 31.13 -24.58
C ALA A 121 16.04 29.69 -25.14
N GLU A 122 17.02 29.25 -25.93
CA GLU A 122 17.09 27.86 -26.40
C GLU A 122 17.50 26.91 -25.27
N LEU A 123 18.47 27.31 -24.44
CA LEU A 123 18.82 26.55 -23.23
C LEU A 123 17.64 26.42 -22.26
N TYR A 124 16.83 27.47 -22.12
CA TYR A 124 15.59 27.38 -21.34
C TYR A 124 14.61 26.33 -21.91
N LEU A 125 14.40 26.32 -23.23
CA LEU A 125 13.52 25.33 -23.87
C LEU A 125 14.03 23.90 -23.67
N THR A 126 15.35 23.69 -23.69
CA THR A 126 15.96 22.37 -23.53
C THR A 126 15.95 21.85 -22.09
N PHE A 127 16.19 22.72 -21.10
CA PHE A 127 16.45 22.29 -19.72
C PHE A 127 15.36 22.67 -18.71
N CYS A 128 14.53 23.67 -19.00
CA CYS A 128 13.56 24.21 -18.04
C CYS A 128 12.11 23.98 -18.47
N ASN A 129 11.79 24.17 -19.75
CA ASN A 129 10.43 23.96 -20.24
C ASN A 129 10.07 22.47 -20.12
N ALA A 130 8.88 22.19 -19.59
CA ALA A 130 8.41 20.84 -19.28
C ALA A 130 9.25 20.09 -18.24
N GLN A 131 10.05 20.78 -17.40
CA GLN A 131 11.02 20.15 -16.50
C GLN A 131 11.12 20.88 -15.15
N PRO A 132 10.08 20.86 -14.28
CA PRO A 132 8.80 20.15 -14.43
C PRO A 132 7.66 21.07 -14.91
N PHE A 133 7.90 22.38 -15.00
CA PHE A 133 6.87 23.37 -15.27
C PHE A 133 6.64 23.54 -16.77
N MET A 134 5.37 23.51 -17.17
CA MET A 134 4.91 23.57 -18.55
C MET A 134 4.30 24.95 -18.81
N LEU A 135 5.08 26.03 -18.74
CA LEU A 135 4.53 27.38 -19.02
C LEU A 135 4.27 27.60 -20.52
N PHE A 136 4.96 26.84 -21.37
CA PHE A 136 4.88 26.91 -22.83
C PHE A 136 4.70 25.51 -23.43
N PRO A 137 4.11 25.39 -24.63
CA PRO A 137 3.95 24.09 -25.30
C PRO A 137 5.29 23.39 -25.56
N ASN A 138 5.32 22.04 -25.52
CA ASN A 138 6.54 21.23 -25.69
C ASN A 138 7.28 21.47 -27.02
N ARG A 139 6.61 21.98 -28.05
CA ARG A 139 7.19 22.29 -29.38
C ARG A 139 7.42 23.78 -29.61
N SER A 140 7.47 24.59 -28.55
CA SER A 140 7.85 25.99 -28.68
C SER A 140 9.24 26.12 -29.29
N SER A 141 9.38 27.00 -30.27
CA SER A 141 10.63 27.30 -30.94
C SER A 141 11.20 28.63 -30.48
N LEU A 142 12.50 28.85 -30.71
CA LEU A 142 13.15 30.13 -30.43
C LEU A 142 12.43 31.31 -31.10
N ALA A 143 11.92 31.12 -32.32
CA ALA A 143 11.14 32.13 -33.04
C ALA A 143 9.79 32.48 -32.36
N SER A 144 9.20 31.53 -31.63
CA SER A 144 7.98 31.77 -30.84
C SER A 144 8.24 32.51 -29.53
N LEU A 145 9.47 32.40 -29.00
CA LEU A 145 9.91 33.13 -27.81
C LEU A 145 10.37 34.55 -28.16
N GLY A 146 11.07 34.76 -29.27
CA GLY A 146 11.57 36.08 -29.67
C GLY A 146 10.51 37.16 -29.93
N LYS A 147 9.22 36.80 -29.96
CA LYS A 147 8.07 37.71 -30.08
C LYS A 147 7.39 38.03 -28.74
N ARG A 148 7.91 37.50 -27.63
CA ARG A 148 7.31 37.66 -26.30
C ARG A 148 7.70 38.99 -25.67
N ASP A 149 6.95 39.37 -24.65
CA ASP A 149 7.23 40.58 -23.86
C ASP A 149 8.65 40.57 -23.29
N PRO A 150 9.34 41.73 -23.22
CA PRO A 150 10.74 41.76 -22.85
C PRO A 150 11.01 41.26 -21.42
N GLU A 151 10.11 41.50 -20.46
CA GLU A 151 10.29 41.00 -19.09
C GLU A 151 10.17 39.48 -18.99
N LEU A 152 9.31 38.88 -19.82
CA LEU A 152 9.18 37.42 -19.89
C LEU A 152 10.42 36.81 -20.53
N LEU A 153 10.91 37.41 -21.62
CA LEU A 153 12.16 37.01 -22.27
C LEU A 153 13.34 37.06 -21.30
N LEU A 154 13.49 38.16 -20.55
CA LEU A 154 14.56 38.28 -19.55
C LEU A 154 14.48 37.20 -18.47
N ALA A 155 13.27 36.84 -18.00
CA ALA A 155 13.10 35.77 -17.02
C ALA A 155 13.41 34.37 -17.61
N ILE A 156 13.00 34.11 -18.84
CA ILE A 156 13.33 32.89 -19.61
C ILE A 156 14.85 32.78 -19.76
N GLU A 157 15.50 33.85 -20.22
CA GLU A 157 16.93 33.88 -20.42
C GLU A 157 17.68 33.72 -19.10
N ALA A 158 17.23 34.36 -18.01
CA ALA A 158 17.85 34.21 -16.69
C ALA A 158 17.88 32.75 -16.21
N LEU A 159 16.85 31.95 -16.52
CA LEU A 159 16.87 30.51 -16.22
C LEU A 159 17.74 29.74 -17.21
N GLY A 160 17.69 30.06 -18.50
CA GLY A 160 18.49 29.40 -19.54
C GLY A 160 20.00 29.58 -19.37
N VAL A 161 20.45 30.78 -18.97
CA VAL A 161 21.87 31.09 -18.71
C VAL A 161 22.49 30.13 -17.69
N ARG A 162 21.71 29.56 -16.75
CA ARG A 162 22.21 28.60 -15.76
C ARG A 162 22.90 27.40 -16.39
N PHE A 163 22.50 27.03 -17.61
CA PHE A 163 23.01 25.87 -18.34
C PHE A 163 24.18 26.21 -19.29
N LYS A 164 24.62 27.47 -19.36
CA LYS A 164 25.87 27.85 -20.04
C LYS A 164 27.10 27.45 -19.22
N ARG A 165 28.19 27.06 -19.89
CA ARG A 165 29.52 26.77 -19.30
C ARG A 165 29.39 25.91 -17.99
N PRO A 166 30.21 26.00 -16.91
CA PRO A 166 29.97 25.22 -15.69
C PRO A 166 28.79 25.77 -14.85
N GLY A 167 28.03 26.74 -15.37
CA GLY A 167 26.81 27.26 -14.76
C GLY A 167 27.05 28.37 -13.76
N VAL A 168 26.27 28.37 -12.69
CA VAL A 168 26.22 29.41 -11.66
C VAL A 168 27.49 29.44 -10.79
N ILE A 169 28.46 28.57 -11.01
CA ILE A 169 29.81 28.75 -10.43
C ILE A 169 30.55 29.93 -11.09
N ASP A 170 30.31 30.16 -12.38
CA ASP A 170 30.92 31.26 -13.13
C ASP A 170 30.30 32.59 -12.64
N GLN A 171 31.16 33.49 -12.15
CA GLN A 171 30.74 34.77 -11.56
C GLN A 171 30.06 35.67 -12.60
N ASP A 172 30.46 35.59 -13.87
CA ASP A 172 29.84 36.35 -14.95
C ASP A 172 28.41 35.85 -15.21
N ILE A 173 28.22 34.53 -15.19
CA ILE A 173 26.90 33.90 -15.29
C ILE A 173 26.01 34.30 -14.11
N GLN A 174 26.53 34.28 -12.87
CA GLN A 174 25.75 34.72 -11.71
C GLN A 174 25.28 36.18 -11.87
N LEU A 175 26.18 37.06 -12.27
CA LEU A 175 25.89 38.49 -12.45
C LEU A 175 24.87 38.70 -13.57
N GLU A 176 24.98 37.95 -14.65
CA GLU A 176 24.03 37.98 -15.77
C GLU A 176 22.63 37.53 -15.34
N ILE A 177 22.51 36.40 -14.63
CA ILE A 177 21.23 35.91 -14.08
C ILE A 177 20.60 36.97 -13.18
N LYS A 178 21.39 37.55 -12.27
CA LYS A 178 20.93 38.60 -11.35
C LYS A 178 20.41 39.82 -12.10
N ARG A 179 21.20 40.37 -13.03
CA ARG A 179 20.84 41.54 -13.85
C ARG A 179 19.54 41.31 -14.64
N LYS A 180 19.42 40.14 -15.29
CA LYS A 180 18.21 39.79 -16.05
C LYS A 180 16.98 39.64 -15.14
N THR A 181 17.14 39.02 -13.98
CA THR A 181 16.08 38.81 -12.97
C THR A 181 15.60 40.14 -12.40
N GLU A 182 16.52 41.02 -11.98
CA GLU A 182 16.20 42.36 -11.46
C GLU A 182 15.48 43.21 -12.50
N ARG A 183 15.95 43.17 -13.76
CA ARG A 183 15.31 43.92 -14.84
C ARG A 183 13.92 43.39 -15.18
N ALA A 184 13.75 42.07 -15.26
CA ALA A 184 12.45 41.43 -15.44
C ALA A 184 11.48 41.80 -14.30
N CYS A 185 11.94 41.75 -13.06
CA CYS A 185 11.18 42.16 -11.88
C CYS A 185 10.73 43.63 -11.98
N GLN A 186 11.65 44.54 -12.27
CA GLN A 186 11.33 45.97 -12.39
C GLN A 186 10.23 46.19 -13.44
N MET A 187 10.36 45.54 -14.60
CA MET A 187 9.42 45.69 -15.71
C MET A 187 8.05 45.09 -15.39
N VAL A 188 7.98 43.88 -14.82
CA VAL A 188 6.69 43.25 -14.48
C VAL A 188 5.97 44.00 -13.36
N MET A 189 6.71 44.53 -12.37
CA MET A 189 6.12 45.33 -11.29
C MET A 189 5.61 46.68 -11.78
N MET A 190 6.33 47.33 -12.70
CA MET A 190 5.82 48.52 -13.39
C MET A 190 4.55 48.20 -14.18
N ARG A 191 4.51 47.08 -14.91
CA ARG A 191 3.33 46.63 -15.65
C ARG A 191 2.13 46.37 -14.72
N LEU A 192 2.35 45.79 -13.54
CA LEU A 192 1.30 45.60 -12.52
C LEU A 192 0.79 46.93 -11.93
N ALA A 193 1.66 47.92 -11.77
CA ALA A 193 1.32 49.21 -11.19
C ALA A 193 0.61 50.15 -12.18
N SER A 194 0.98 50.10 -13.47
CA SER A 194 0.57 51.11 -14.45
C SER A 194 -0.02 50.55 -15.75
N GLY A 195 -0.20 49.23 -15.87
CA GLY A 195 -0.58 48.56 -17.11
C GLY A 195 -1.65 47.48 -16.95
N THR A 196 -2.04 46.89 -18.07
CA THR A 196 -2.91 45.72 -18.11
C THR A 196 -2.13 44.45 -17.79
N VAL A 197 -2.70 43.59 -16.96
CA VAL A 197 -2.12 42.27 -16.66
C VAL A 197 -2.41 41.33 -17.82
N GLU A 198 -1.36 40.80 -18.44
CA GLU A 198 -1.44 39.81 -19.51
C GLU A 198 -0.97 38.43 -19.04
N LEU A 199 -1.13 37.41 -19.88
CA LEU A 199 -0.63 36.07 -19.58
C LEU A 199 0.89 36.07 -19.34
N SER A 200 1.62 36.89 -20.10
CA SER A 200 3.07 37.08 -19.95
C SER A 200 3.43 37.65 -18.58
N THR A 201 2.60 38.52 -18.00
CA THR A 201 2.77 39.01 -16.63
C THR A 201 2.76 37.85 -15.64
N ILE A 202 1.78 36.94 -15.73
CA ILE A 202 1.65 35.80 -14.83
C ILE A 202 2.78 34.78 -15.07
N GLN A 203 3.10 34.47 -16.33
CA GLN A 203 4.22 33.60 -16.68
C GLN A 203 5.55 34.15 -16.13
N THR A 204 5.76 35.47 -16.22
CA THR A 204 6.95 36.14 -15.67
C THR A 204 7.02 36.00 -14.15
N LEU A 205 5.90 36.20 -13.43
CA LEU A 205 5.84 36.02 -11.98
C LEU A 205 6.15 34.57 -11.57
N CYS A 206 5.68 33.56 -12.31
CA CYS A 206 6.03 32.15 -12.07
C CYS A 206 7.54 31.90 -12.21
N LEU A 207 8.16 32.40 -13.28
CA LEU A 207 9.60 32.24 -13.50
C LEU A 207 10.44 33.00 -12.48
N LEU A 208 10.05 34.23 -12.13
CA LEU A 208 10.71 35.02 -11.09
C LEU A 208 10.59 34.34 -9.73
N SER A 209 9.45 33.73 -9.41
CA SER A 209 9.29 32.95 -8.19
C SER A 209 10.31 31.80 -8.11
N MET A 210 10.49 31.04 -9.20
CA MET A 210 11.53 30.00 -9.25
C MET A 210 12.95 30.55 -9.09
N LEU A 211 13.26 31.65 -9.77
CA LEU A 211 14.58 32.30 -9.70
C LEU A 211 14.90 32.76 -8.29
N GLU A 212 13.98 33.46 -7.64
CA GLU A 212 14.14 33.98 -6.28
C GLU A 212 14.17 32.84 -5.25
N PHE A 213 13.29 31.84 -5.37
CA PHE A 213 13.27 30.69 -4.46
C PHE A 213 14.61 29.95 -4.49
N THR A 214 15.13 29.67 -5.70
CA THR A 214 16.40 28.95 -5.87
C THR A 214 17.63 29.80 -5.55
N ALA A 215 17.50 31.13 -5.55
CA ALA A 215 18.49 32.07 -5.02
C ALA A 215 18.47 32.12 -3.48
N GLY A 216 17.31 31.82 -2.86
CA GLY A 216 17.10 31.78 -1.41
C GLY A 216 16.26 32.93 -0.85
N HIS A 217 15.60 33.67 -1.73
CA HIS A 217 14.71 34.80 -1.45
C HIS A 217 13.27 34.29 -1.31
N ILE A 218 12.99 33.63 -0.19
CA ILE A 218 11.79 32.82 0.03
C ILE A 218 10.52 33.67 0.16
N ILE A 219 10.59 34.81 0.86
CA ILE A 219 9.45 35.72 1.04
C ILE A 219 9.11 36.35 -0.30
N ARG A 220 10.12 36.79 -1.06
CA ARG A 220 9.92 37.39 -2.38
C ARG A 220 9.32 36.39 -3.37
N ALA A 221 9.85 35.17 -3.43
CA ALA A 221 9.29 34.09 -4.25
C ALA A 221 7.83 33.81 -3.88
N GLY A 222 7.53 33.75 -2.58
CA GLY A 222 6.16 33.55 -2.09
C GLY A 222 5.21 34.68 -2.46
N SER A 223 5.66 35.93 -2.39
CA SER A 223 4.88 37.08 -2.85
C SER A 223 4.55 36.98 -4.34
N TYR A 224 5.50 36.58 -5.19
CA TYR A 224 5.24 36.39 -6.63
C TYR A 224 4.28 35.25 -6.91
N THR A 225 4.45 34.09 -6.27
CA THR A 225 3.50 32.96 -6.40
C THR A 225 2.09 33.35 -5.96
N ARG A 226 1.95 34.09 -4.85
CA ARG A 226 0.63 34.55 -4.34
C ARG A 226 0.00 35.58 -5.26
N LEU A 227 0.77 36.53 -5.76
CA LEU A 227 0.26 37.51 -6.71
C LEU A 227 -0.19 36.84 -8.01
N ALA A 228 0.60 35.90 -8.55
CA ALA A 228 0.22 35.09 -9.69
C ALA A 228 -1.06 34.28 -9.43
N THR A 229 -1.18 33.67 -8.24
CA THR A 229 -2.37 32.90 -7.82
C THR A 229 -3.60 33.78 -7.73
N TYR A 230 -3.49 34.96 -7.11
CA TYR A 230 -4.57 35.92 -7.01
C TYR A 230 -5.04 36.39 -8.39
N LEU A 231 -4.11 36.78 -9.27
CA LEU A 231 -4.42 37.23 -10.62
C LEU A 231 -5.08 36.10 -11.44
N MET A 232 -4.52 34.89 -11.37
CA MET A 232 -5.02 33.73 -12.11
C MET A 232 -6.40 33.25 -11.59
N GLY A 233 -6.65 33.31 -10.29
CA GLY A 233 -7.93 32.92 -9.67
C GLY A 233 -9.11 33.84 -10.06
N ASN A 234 -8.82 35.07 -10.49
CA ASN A 234 -9.82 36.00 -11.00
C ASN A 234 -10.12 35.80 -12.50
N LEU A 235 -9.47 34.84 -13.17
CA LEU A 235 -9.71 34.51 -14.58
C LEU A 235 -10.65 33.31 -14.71
N ARG A 236 -11.65 33.41 -15.60
CA ARG A 236 -12.48 32.27 -16.00
C ARG A 236 -11.84 31.53 -17.17
N ILE A 237 -11.00 30.54 -16.88
CA ILE A 237 -10.37 29.70 -17.91
C ILE A 237 -11.31 28.55 -18.28
N SER A 238 -11.91 28.63 -19.46
CA SER A 238 -12.80 27.59 -19.99
C SER A 238 -12.04 26.29 -20.30
N GLY A 239 -12.68 25.15 -20.04
CA GLY A 239 -12.14 23.85 -20.45
C GLY A 239 -10.92 23.37 -19.66
N LEU A 240 -10.75 23.85 -18.42
CA LEU A 240 -9.84 23.19 -17.46
C LEU A 240 -10.29 21.75 -17.22
N GLU A 241 -11.61 21.50 -17.17
CA GLU A 241 -12.26 20.17 -17.03
C GLU A 241 -12.19 19.27 -18.29
N SER A 242 -11.59 19.74 -19.39
CA SER A 242 -11.47 18.98 -20.64
C SER A 242 -10.03 18.74 -21.09
N ILE A 243 -9.04 18.99 -20.21
CA ILE A 243 -7.62 18.70 -20.52
C ILE A 243 -7.45 17.18 -20.70
N GLY A 244 -7.23 16.77 -21.95
CA GLY A 244 -7.04 15.36 -22.32
C GLY A 244 -5.60 14.87 -22.07
N ASN A 245 -4.60 15.57 -22.62
CA ASN A 245 -3.16 15.30 -22.42
C ASN A 245 -2.38 16.63 -22.43
N LEU A 246 -1.65 16.90 -21.35
CA LEU A 246 -0.86 18.14 -21.18
C LEU A 246 0.29 18.30 -22.18
N GLU A 247 0.85 17.21 -22.71
CA GLU A 247 1.92 17.25 -23.72
C GLU A 247 1.44 17.82 -25.05
N THR A 248 0.14 17.69 -25.33
CA THR A 248 -0.49 18.15 -26.57
C THR A 248 -1.29 19.44 -26.42
N GLU A 249 -1.47 19.91 -25.19
CA GLU A 249 -2.21 21.14 -24.91
C GLU A 249 -1.46 22.36 -25.47
N ARG A 250 -2.20 23.23 -26.15
CA ARG A 250 -1.68 24.44 -26.80
C ARG A 250 -2.16 25.72 -26.13
N ASP A 251 -3.20 25.65 -25.29
CA ASP A 251 -3.66 26.81 -24.54
C ASP A 251 -2.69 27.13 -23.39
N GLU A 252 -1.83 28.11 -23.63
CA GLU A 252 -0.84 28.59 -22.67
C GLU A 252 -1.45 29.08 -21.35
N ARG A 253 -2.73 29.49 -21.33
CA ARG A 253 -3.40 29.88 -20.08
C ARG A 253 -3.62 28.69 -19.17
N LYS A 254 -4.03 27.53 -19.73
CA LYS A 254 -4.21 26.28 -18.97
C LYS A 254 -2.88 25.73 -18.50
N LEU A 255 -1.89 25.73 -19.39
CA LEU A 255 -0.51 25.35 -19.10
C LEU A 255 0.10 26.20 -17.97
N CYS A 256 -0.10 27.52 -18.02
CA CYS A 256 0.32 28.45 -16.98
C CYS A 256 -0.42 28.19 -15.65
N TYR A 257 -1.72 27.95 -15.69
CA TYR A 257 -2.53 27.61 -14.51
C TYR A 257 -2.01 26.33 -13.83
N VAL A 258 -1.80 25.25 -14.59
CA VAL A 258 -1.29 23.96 -14.07
C VAL A 258 0.12 24.11 -13.51
N SER A 259 0.99 24.85 -14.21
CA SER A 259 2.35 25.13 -13.75
C SER A 259 2.38 25.93 -12.46
N LEU A 260 1.46 26.87 -12.29
CA LEU A 260 1.32 27.65 -11.05
C LEU A 260 0.87 26.77 -9.87
N VAL A 261 -0.06 25.83 -10.09
CA VAL A 261 -0.45 24.82 -9.09
C VAL A 261 0.75 23.97 -8.68
N MET A 262 1.49 23.44 -9.67
CA MET A 262 2.70 22.65 -9.41
C MET A 262 3.74 23.47 -8.66
N LEU A 263 3.97 24.73 -9.04
CA LEU A 263 4.97 25.59 -8.42
C LEU A 263 4.66 25.81 -6.94
N ARG A 264 3.39 26.11 -6.61
CA ARG A 264 2.91 26.22 -5.23
C ARG A 264 3.14 24.93 -4.45
N ASN A 265 2.77 23.79 -5.04
CA ASN A 265 2.87 22.49 -4.41
C ASN A 265 4.33 22.10 -4.11
N LEU A 266 5.24 22.35 -5.05
CA LEU A 266 6.65 21.99 -4.95
C LEU A 266 7.46 22.89 -4.02
N GLN A 267 7.16 24.20 -3.99
CA GLN A 267 7.81 25.14 -3.07
C GLN A 267 7.32 24.98 -1.61
N GLY A 268 6.12 24.42 -1.41
CA GLY A 268 5.51 24.18 -0.09
C GLY A 268 4.84 25.43 0.51
N SER A 269 4.23 25.28 1.70
CA SER A 269 3.54 26.39 2.37
C SER A 269 4.53 27.40 2.93
N LEU A 270 4.59 28.59 2.33
CA LEU A 270 5.46 29.70 2.74
C LEU A 270 4.88 30.48 3.94
N HIS A 271 4.23 29.79 4.90
CA HIS A 271 3.72 30.29 6.20
C HIS A 271 3.46 29.16 7.21
N PRO A 272 3.46 29.44 8.54
CA PRO A 272 3.21 28.46 9.58
C PRO A 272 1.75 27.96 9.54
N PRO A 273 1.49 26.67 9.82
CA PRO A 273 0.15 26.11 9.78
C PRO A 273 -0.68 26.61 10.97
N GLY A 274 -1.61 27.53 10.70
CA GLY A 274 -2.83 27.64 11.49
C GLY A 274 -3.75 26.48 11.12
N ASP A 275 -4.40 25.89 12.13
CA ASP A 275 -5.21 24.67 12.10
C ASP A 275 -5.67 24.19 10.71
N THR A 276 -5.09 23.07 10.30
CA THR A 276 -5.38 22.33 9.07
C THR A 276 -6.82 21.79 9.06
N LEU A 277 -7.74 22.58 8.50
CA LEU A 277 -8.81 22.09 7.61
C LEU A 277 -9.52 23.22 6.82
N ASP A 278 -9.40 24.49 7.24
CA ASP A 278 -10.17 25.60 6.64
C ASP A 278 -9.45 26.35 5.50
N LEU A 279 -8.15 26.11 5.29
CA LEU A 279 -7.37 26.76 4.21
C LEU A 279 -7.60 26.15 2.81
N LEU A 280 -8.55 25.24 2.64
CA LEU A 280 -9.07 24.87 1.32
C LEU A 280 -10.41 25.56 1.01
N ALA A 281 -10.97 26.33 1.97
CA ALA A 281 -12.34 26.82 1.92
C ALA A 281 -12.46 28.34 1.87
N GLU A 282 -11.46 29.11 2.31
CA GLU A 282 -11.57 30.57 2.39
C GLU A 282 -10.74 31.31 1.32
N ALA A 283 -11.50 31.94 0.39
CA ALA A 283 -11.10 32.90 -0.65
C ALA A 283 -10.58 32.32 -1.99
N GLY A 284 -11.53 31.85 -2.83
CA GLY A 284 -11.37 31.88 -4.30
C GLY A 284 -10.28 30.97 -4.88
N GLU A 285 -10.04 29.83 -4.24
CA GLU A 285 -8.85 29.05 -4.49
C GLU A 285 -8.84 28.29 -5.82
N ILE A 286 -7.70 28.41 -6.51
CA ILE A 286 -7.22 27.49 -7.54
C ILE A 286 -7.14 26.08 -6.93
N THR A 287 -8.25 25.34 -7.02
CA THR A 287 -8.36 23.92 -6.69
C THR A 287 -7.69 23.12 -7.81
N SER A 288 -7.01 22.00 -7.50
CA SER A 288 -6.45 21.14 -8.55
C SER A 288 -7.60 20.60 -9.41
N PRO A 289 -7.72 21.03 -10.69
CA PRO A 289 -8.79 20.56 -11.55
C PRO A 289 -8.62 19.07 -11.86
N LEU A 290 -7.37 18.59 -11.87
CA LEU A 290 -7.00 17.22 -12.22
C LEU A 290 -7.24 16.23 -11.08
N GLY A 291 -6.99 16.64 -9.82
CA GLY A 291 -7.41 15.86 -8.65
C GLY A 291 -8.93 15.64 -8.67
N ALA A 292 -9.71 16.72 -8.80
CA ALA A 292 -11.17 16.65 -8.88
C ALA A 292 -11.69 15.86 -10.11
N MET A 293 -11.03 15.96 -11.28
CA MET A 293 -11.36 15.16 -12.48
C MET A 293 -11.20 13.66 -12.26
N MET A 294 -10.13 13.23 -11.58
CA MET A 294 -9.89 11.81 -11.29
C MET A 294 -10.86 11.29 -10.21
N PHE A 295 -11.38 12.15 -9.34
CA PHE A 295 -12.45 11.81 -8.39
C PHE A 295 -13.86 11.80 -9.01
N ASN A 296 -14.14 12.65 -10.01
CA ASN A 296 -15.49 12.85 -10.57
C ASN A 296 -15.84 11.99 -11.80
N LYS A 297 -14.91 11.24 -12.39
CA LYS A 297 -15.22 10.25 -13.44
C LYS A 297 -15.24 8.83 -12.86
N ASP A 298 -16.43 8.43 -12.40
CA ASP A 298 -16.89 7.06 -12.17
C ASP A 298 -15.83 5.95 -12.34
N ILE A 299 -15.01 5.72 -11.30
CA ILE A 299 -14.29 4.45 -11.10
C ILE A 299 -15.30 3.31 -10.81
N ALA A 300 -16.59 3.62 -10.71
CA ALA A 300 -17.70 2.72 -10.46
C ALA A 300 -18.74 2.68 -11.59
N ARG A 301 -18.36 2.46 -12.86
CA ARG A 301 -19.20 1.80 -13.89
C ARG A 301 -18.46 1.68 -15.22
N GLY A 302 -18.23 0.44 -15.67
CA GLY A 302 -17.96 0.19 -17.08
C GLY A 302 -19.18 0.56 -17.92
N ASN A 303 -18.98 1.42 -18.93
CA ASN A 303 -19.68 1.43 -20.21
C ASN A 303 -19.22 2.62 -21.09
N SER A 304 -17.99 2.57 -21.59
CA SER A 304 -17.65 3.15 -22.89
C SER A 304 -16.29 2.61 -23.33
N GLY A 305 -16.24 2.05 -24.53
CA GLY A 305 -15.01 1.55 -25.16
C GLY A 305 -14.10 2.67 -25.66
N ASP A 306 -13.93 3.74 -24.89
CA ASP A 306 -13.11 4.88 -25.28
C ASP A 306 -12.05 5.18 -24.22
N SER A 307 -10.85 5.52 -24.68
CA SER A 307 -9.57 5.55 -23.96
C SER A 307 -9.63 5.80 -22.44
N LYS A 308 -8.91 4.98 -21.65
CA LYS A 308 -8.48 5.36 -20.29
C LYS A 308 -7.90 6.78 -20.36
N LEU A 309 -8.30 7.68 -19.46
CA LEU A 309 -7.88 9.08 -19.44
C LEU A 309 -6.35 9.16 -19.24
N ASP A 310 -5.59 9.14 -20.33
CA ASP A 310 -4.13 9.20 -20.32
C ASP A 310 -3.68 10.66 -20.44
N ILE A 311 -3.52 11.30 -19.29
CA ILE A 311 -3.17 12.73 -19.16
C ILE A 311 -1.70 13.06 -19.48
N GLY A 312 -0.90 12.08 -19.91
CA GLY A 312 0.52 12.23 -20.21
C GLY A 312 1.43 12.18 -18.98
N ILE A 313 2.74 12.12 -19.20
CA ILE A 313 3.74 12.11 -18.11
C ILE A 313 3.75 13.43 -17.34
N ASN A 314 3.45 14.53 -18.03
CA ASN A 314 3.30 15.84 -17.40
C ASN A 314 2.05 15.91 -16.53
N GLY A 315 0.96 15.24 -16.91
CA GLY A 315 -0.22 15.10 -16.06
C GLY A 315 0.06 14.32 -14.77
N THR A 316 0.88 13.27 -14.88
CA THR A 316 1.38 12.51 -13.72
C THR A 316 2.21 13.40 -12.78
N SER A 317 3.04 14.27 -13.34
CA SER A 317 3.89 15.19 -12.57
C SER A 317 3.06 16.19 -11.74
N VAL A 318 1.91 16.63 -12.25
CA VAL A 318 0.97 17.49 -11.48
C VAL A 318 0.49 16.77 -10.22
N TYR A 319 0.01 15.54 -10.36
CA TYR A 319 -0.51 14.79 -9.22
C TYR A 319 0.59 14.39 -8.23
N THR A 320 1.79 14.10 -8.73
CA THR A 320 2.97 13.86 -7.89
C THR A 320 3.33 15.11 -7.07
N SER A 321 3.14 16.32 -7.62
CA SER A 321 3.36 17.56 -6.88
C SER A 321 2.40 17.71 -5.69
N GLU A 322 1.15 17.24 -5.80
CA GLU A 322 0.19 17.29 -4.69
C GLU A 322 0.61 16.37 -3.53
N LEU A 323 1.05 15.15 -3.84
CA LEU A 323 1.62 14.24 -2.84
C LEU A 323 2.82 14.88 -2.13
N TRP A 324 3.69 15.53 -2.90
CA TRP A 324 4.82 16.25 -2.34
C TRP A 324 4.40 17.38 -1.42
N ALA A 325 3.37 18.15 -1.78
CA ALA A 325 2.84 19.22 -0.94
C ALA A 325 2.32 18.66 0.40
N MET A 326 1.60 17.54 0.38
CA MET A 326 1.15 16.87 1.60
C MET A 326 2.31 16.44 2.50
N ALA A 327 3.34 15.80 1.94
CA ALA A 327 4.52 15.37 2.68
C ALA A 327 5.36 16.56 3.22
N SER A 328 5.47 17.63 2.42
CA SER A 328 6.17 18.86 2.81
C SER A 328 5.44 19.57 3.95
N ASN A 329 4.10 19.64 3.88
CA ASN A 329 3.28 20.18 4.97
C ASN A 329 3.40 19.32 6.23
N TYR A 330 3.42 18.00 6.09
CA TYR A 330 3.69 17.08 7.21
C TYR A 330 5.02 17.36 7.89
N ALA A 331 6.08 17.64 7.13
CA ALA A 331 7.40 17.96 7.65
C ALA A 331 7.48 19.36 8.30
N ALA A 332 6.70 20.32 7.79
CA ALA A 332 6.65 21.68 8.34
C ALA A 332 5.72 21.83 9.56
N SER A 333 4.81 20.87 9.77
CA SER A 333 3.77 20.95 10.80
C SER A 333 4.31 20.73 12.21
N HIS A 334 3.78 21.52 13.15
CA HIS A 334 4.02 21.32 14.58
C HIS A 334 3.00 20.33 15.14
N VAL A 335 3.46 19.35 15.92
CA VAL A 335 2.58 18.32 16.50
C VAL A 335 2.20 18.72 17.92
N GLY A 336 0.94 19.12 18.10
CA GLY A 336 0.37 19.42 19.40
C GLY A 336 0.12 18.17 20.26
N VAL A 337 -0.24 18.37 21.53
CA VAL A 337 -0.53 17.28 22.49
C VAL A 337 -1.72 16.42 22.03
N ASP A 338 -2.70 17.04 21.36
CA ASP A 338 -3.94 16.39 20.91
C ASP A 338 -3.85 15.78 19.50
N ALA A 339 -2.67 15.77 18.88
CA ALA A 339 -2.50 15.22 17.53
C ALA A 339 -2.79 13.72 17.49
N HIS A 340 -3.45 13.25 16.43
CA HIS A 340 -3.70 11.83 16.23
C HIS A 340 -2.38 11.03 16.09
N PRO A 341 -2.30 9.79 16.62
CA PRO A 341 -1.14 8.94 16.37
C PRO A 341 -1.02 8.63 14.88
N PRO A 342 0.20 8.41 14.34
CA PRO A 342 0.41 8.19 12.90
C PRO A 342 -0.38 7.02 12.28
N TRP A 343 -0.76 6.01 13.06
CA TRP A 343 -1.60 4.88 12.60
C TRP A 343 -3.11 5.15 12.68
N SER A 344 -3.52 6.34 13.13
CA SER A 344 -4.93 6.74 13.12
C SER A 344 -5.39 7.02 11.68
N PRO A 345 -6.59 6.56 11.28
CA PRO A 345 -7.18 6.90 9.98
C PRO A 345 -7.28 8.40 9.70
N ASN A 346 -7.34 9.22 10.75
CA ASN A 346 -7.46 10.69 10.66
C ASN A 346 -6.10 11.41 10.74
N SER A 347 -4.98 10.69 10.81
CA SER A 347 -3.66 11.31 10.82
C SER A 347 -3.23 11.74 9.41
N ASP A 348 -2.46 12.81 9.35
CA ASP A 348 -1.78 13.26 8.13
C ASP A 348 -0.87 12.17 7.54
N TYR A 349 -0.16 11.42 8.39
CA TYR A 349 0.64 10.26 7.97
C TYR A 349 -0.19 9.20 7.23
N THR A 350 -1.33 8.80 7.78
CA THR A 350 -2.20 7.80 7.14
C THR A 350 -2.80 8.33 5.84
N MET A 351 -3.17 9.61 5.80
CA MET A 351 -3.67 10.25 4.58
C MET A 351 -2.60 10.31 3.47
N ILE A 352 -1.35 10.64 3.80
CA ILE A 352 -0.23 10.62 2.85
C ILE A 352 -0.04 9.22 2.26
N ASN A 353 0.00 8.18 3.10
CA ASN A 353 0.17 6.80 2.63
C ASN A 353 -1.02 6.32 1.78
N PHE A 354 -2.25 6.70 2.16
CA PHE A 354 -3.44 6.42 1.35
C PHE A 354 -3.32 7.06 -0.04
N ARG A 355 -3.01 8.36 -0.11
CA ARG A 355 -2.85 9.08 -1.38
C ARG A 355 -1.67 8.55 -2.20
N HIS A 356 -0.60 8.13 -1.56
CA HIS A 356 0.57 7.53 -2.21
C HIS A 356 0.23 6.21 -2.91
N CYS A 357 -0.52 5.32 -2.24
CA CYS A 357 -1.05 4.08 -2.81
C CYS A 357 -2.10 4.34 -3.92
N GLU A 358 -2.97 5.32 -3.73
CA GLU A 358 -3.95 5.74 -4.73
C GLU A 358 -3.26 6.26 -6.00
N HIS A 359 -2.21 7.07 -5.83
CA HIS A 359 -1.39 7.54 -6.94
C HIS A 359 -0.80 6.39 -7.74
N GLU A 360 -0.20 5.40 -7.10
CA GLU A 360 0.28 4.20 -7.80
C GLU A 360 -0.84 3.49 -8.58
N SER A 361 -2.06 3.45 -8.05
CA SER A 361 -3.19 2.78 -8.68
C SER A 361 -3.71 3.51 -9.93
N LEU A 362 -3.68 4.84 -9.92
CA LEU A 362 -4.15 5.69 -11.01
C LEU A 362 -3.14 5.84 -12.15
N MET A 363 -1.85 5.57 -11.91
CA MET A 363 -0.81 5.79 -12.91
C MET A 363 -0.84 4.78 -14.07
N PRO A 364 -0.86 5.24 -15.33
CA PRO A 364 -0.70 4.38 -16.50
C PRO A 364 0.56 3.52 -16.41
N LEU A 365 0.43 2.24 -16.78
CA LEU A 365 1.54 1.27 -16.70
C LEU A 365 2.77 1.71 -17.50
N ARG A 366 2.59 2.43 -18.61
CA ARG A 366 3.68 2.88 -19.50
C ARG A 366 4.67 3.86 -18.86
N PHE A 367 4.27 4.55 -17.80
CA PHE A 367 5.12 5.49 -17.07
C PHE A 367 5.81 4.83 -15.87
N ARG A 368 5.50 3.57 -15.55
CA ARG A 368 6.11 2.86 -14.42
C ARG A 368 7.47 2.29 -14.82
N LEU A 369 8.37 2.20 -13.84
CA LEU A 369 9.76 1.79 -14.04
C LEU A 369 9.95 0.57 -14.96
N HIS A 370 9.23 -0.52 -14.67
CA HIS A 370 9.31 -1.76 -15.42
C HIS A 370 8.96 -1.61 -16.92
N ALA A 371 8.04 -0.70 -17.26
CA ALA A 371 7.61 -0.50 -18.64
C ALA A 371 8.50 0.49 -19.40
N SER A 372 8.97 1.54 -18.72
CA SER A 372 9.76 2.59 -19.36
C SER A 372 11.20 2.17 -19.64
N ARG A 373 11.77 1.20 -18.90
CA ARG A 373 13.11 0.63 -19.20
C ARG A 373 14.22 1.68 -19.39
N PHE A 374 14.26 2.74 -18.58
CA PHE A 374 15.23 3.86 -18.67
C PHE A 374 16.68 3.42 -18.91
N GLN A 375 17.11 2.34 -18.25
CA GLN A 375 18.46 1.77 -18.37
C GLN A 375 18.78 1.18 -19.75
N ASP A 376 17.79 0.88 -20.57
CA ASP A 376 17.97 0.24 -21.88
C ASP A 376 18.10 1.26 -23.02
N HIS A 377 17.76 2.52 -22.76
CA HIS A 377 17.91 3.60 -23.74
C HIS A 377 19.36 4.14 -23.77
N PRO A 378 19.90 4.46 -24.94
CA PRO A 378 21.22 5.06 -25.07
C PRO A 378 21.23 6.50 -24.52
N PRO A 379 22.34 6.97 -23.90
CA PRO A 379 22.45 8.33 -23.36
C PRO A 379 22.02 9.44 -24.30
N ALA A 380 22.36 9.34 -25.59
CA ALA A 380 22.02 10.33 -26.60
C ALA A 380 20.50 10.44 -26.83
N GLU A 381 19.76 9.33 -26.78
CA GLU A 381 18.30 9.33 -26.92
C GLU A 381 17.63 9.93 -25.69
N LEU A 382 18.12 9.56 -24.49
CA LEU A 382 17.61 10.14 -23.24
C LEU A 382 17.75 11.67 -23.25
N GLN A 383 18.92 12.17 -23.67
CA GLN A 383 19.19 13.61 -23.78
C GLN A 383 18.43 14.30 -24.94
N ALA A 384 18.05 13.56 -25.99
CA ALA A 384 17.22 14.11 -27.07
C ALA A 384 15.73 14.22 -26.67
N HIS A 385 15.26 13.36 -25.76
CA HIS A 385 13.86 13.27 -25.34
C HIS A 385 13.66 13.67 -23.86
N ARG A 386 14.30 14.77 -23.46
CA ARG A 386 14.22 15.29 -22.08
C ARG A 386 12.81 15.69 -21.66
N ASP A 387 11.98 16.11 -22.61
CA ASP A 387 10.57 16.47 -22.42
C ASP A 387 9.72 15.29 -21.92
N TYR A 388 10.19 14.06 -22.07
CA TYR A 388 9.61 12.86 -21.48
C TYR A 388 10.41 12.36 -20.27
N TRP A 389 11.73 12.17 -20.44
CA TRP A 389 12.55 11.49 -19.44
C TRP A 389 12.79 12.31 -18.17
N SER A 390 12.82 13.63 -18.26
CA SER A 390 12.99 14.48 -17.08
C SER A 390 11.71 14.51 -16.22
N PRO A 391 10.49 14.73 -16.75
CA PRO A 391 9.24 14.52 -16.01
C PRO A 391 9.10 13.11 -15.43
N TRP A 392 9.56 12.10 -16.17
CA TRP A 392 9.56 10.73 -15.67
C TRP A 392 10.49 10.55 -14.46
N LEU A 393 11.72 11.06 -14.52
CA LEU A 393 12.64 11.03 -13.39
C LEU A 393 12.12 11.83 -12.19
N PHE A 394 11.54 13.02 -12.44
CA PHE A 394 10.87 13.82 -11.42
C PHE A 394 9.79 12.98 -10.73
N PHE A 395 8.89 12.35 -11.49
CA PHE A 395 7.86 11.48 -10.95
C PHE A 395 8.45 10.36 -10.08
N GLN A 396 9.41 9.59 -10.58
CA GLN A 396 9.99 8.47 -9.83
C GLN A 396 10.63 8.95 -8.52
N LEU A 397 11.48 9.97 -8.60
CA LEU A 397 12.26 10.44 -7.46
C LEU A 397 11.38 11.10 -6.39
N VAL A 398 10.43 11.95 -6.79
CA VAL A 398 9.51 12.60 -5.84
C VAL A 398 8.56 11.58 -5.22
N TRP A 399 8.04 10.63 -5.99
CA TRP A 399 7.17 9.57 -5.47
C TRP A 399 7.88 8.68 -4.44
N HIS A 400 9.16 8.35 -4.63
CA HIS A 400 9.96 7.64 -3.62
C HIS A 400 10.39 8.53 -2.44
N ALA A 401 10.58 9.84 -2.65
CA ALA A 401 10.96 10.75 -1.56
C ALA A 401 9.82 11.01 -0.57
N VAL A 402 8.55 10.94 -0.99
CA VAL A 402 7.37 11.15 -0.13
C VAL A 402 7.34 10.19 1.07
N PRO A 403 7.44 8.84 0.91
CA PRO A 403 7.55 7.93 2.03
C PRO A 403 8.82 8.12 2.86
N CYS A 404 9.93 8.53 2.24
CA CYS A 404 11.18 8.83 2.96
C CYS A 404 10.98 10.00 3.94
N LEU A 405 10.29 11.06 3.52
CA LEU A 405 9.99 12.21 4.35
C LEU A 405 8.97 11.88 5.44
N ALA A 406 7.87 11.19 5.10
CA ALA A 406 6.84 10.79 6.06
C ALA A 406 7.34 9.83 7.14
N ASN A 407 8.28 8.96 6.80
CA ASN A 407 8.92 8.00 7.72
C ASN A 407 10.28 8.47 8.25
N HIS A 408 10.64 9.74 8.02
CA HIS A 408 11.95 10.23 8.41
C HIS A 408 12.14 10.09 9.94
N PRO A 409 13.22 9.45 10.43
CA PRO A 409 13.45 9.17 11.85
C PRO A 409 13.19 10.33 12.79
N PHE A 410 13.67 11.52 12.42
CA PHE A 410 13.47 12.75 13.18
C PHE A 410 12.01 13.20 13.27
N LEU A 411 11.33 13.36 12.12
CA LEU A 411 9.94 13.82 12.09
C LEU A 411 9.03 12.83 12.82
N LEU A 412 9.25 11.54 12.61
CA LEU A 412 8.48 10.50 13.26
C LEU A 412 8.71 10.48 14.78
N SER A 413 9.95 10.67 15.24
CA SER A 413 10.26 10.78 16.68
C SER A 413 9.52 11.93 17.34
N MET A 414 9.39 13.06 16.65
CA MET A 414 8.64 14.20 17.15
C MET A 414 7.15 13.89 17.30
N ARG A 415 6.56 13.24 16.29
CA ARG A 415 5.15 12.85 16.28
C ARG A 415 4.81 11.78 17.33
N LEU A 416 5.76 10.90 17.58
CA LEU A 416 5.61 9.78 18.50
C LEU A 416 5.95 10.12 19.95
N ARG A 417 6.38 11.35 20.24
CA ARG A 417 6.79 11.80 21.59
C ARG A 417 5.72 11.50 22.65
N ASN A 418 4.45 11.70 22.31
CA ASN A 418 3.31 11.49 23.22
C ASN A 418 2.80 10.03 23.26
N PHE A 419 3.31 9.17 22.37
CA PHE A 419 2.82 7.79 22.20
C PHE A 419 3.82 6.73 22.62
N ARG A 420 4.96 7.11 23.23
CA ARG A 420 6.10 6.20 23.49
C ARG A 420 5.74 4.84 24.13
N ARG A 421 4.67 4.76 24.93
CA ARG A 421 4.23 3.51 25.59
C ARG A 421 3.17 2.72 24.82
N THR A 422 2.57 3.29 23.79
CA THR A 422 1.44 2.73 23.03
C THR A 422 1.75 2.52 21.55
N MET A 423 3.01 2.70 21.12
CA MET A 423 3.43 2.52 19.73
C MET A 423 3.31 1.06 19.29
N PRO A 424 2.55 0.75 18.22
CA PRO A 424 2.53 -0.59 17.64
C PRO A 424 3.89 -0.95 17.04
N GLN A 425 4.39 -2.15 17.35
CA GLN A 425 5.66 -2.62 16.79
C GLN A 425 5.59 -2.84 15.26
N SER A 426 4.44 -3.29 14.77
CA SER A 426 4.18 -3.41 13.32
C SER A 426 4.28 -2.06 12.59
N PHE A 427 3.89 -0.96 13.25
CA PHE A 427 4.01 0.38 12.70
C PHE A 427 5.48 0.80 12.58
N LEU A 428 6.27 0.65 13.65
CA LEU A 428 7.70 0.98 13.63
C LEU A 428 8.46 0.15 12.59
N ARG A 429 8.15 -1.15 12.49
CA ARG A 429 8.71 -2.05 11.48
C ARG A 429 8.35 -1.63 10.07
N ASN A 430 7.07 -1.44 9.78
CA ASN A 430 6.63 -0.99 8.46
C ASN A 430 7.26 0.37 8.11
N SER A 431 7.33 1.31 9.05
CA SER A 431 7.95 2.61 8.83
C SER A 431 9.42 2.49 8.42
N PHE A 432 10.19 1.64 9.11
CA PHE A 432 11.60 1.38 8.79
C PHE A 432 11.78 0.65 7.45
N GLU A 433 10.94 -0.35 7.15
CA GLU A 433 10.95 -1.08 5.89
C GLU A 433 10.65 -0.15 4.70
N GLN A 434 9.63 0.71 4.83
CA GLN A 434 9.30 1.74 3.84
C GLN A 434 10.45 2.73 3.65
N LEU A 435 11.03 3.24 4.74
CA LEU A 435 12.18 4.15 4.70
C LEU A 435 13.37 3.53 3.94
N THR A 436 13.72 2.29 4.26
CA THR A 436 14.85 1.57 3.66
C THR A 436 14.59 1.25 2.18
N PHE A 437 13.39 0.79 1.85
CA PHE A 437 13.01 0.47 0.47
C PHE A 437 13.05 1.72 -0.42
N HIS A 438 12.38 2.79 -0.01
CA HIS A 438 12.27 3.99 -0.83
C HIS A 438 13.59 4.76 -0.95
N SER A 439 14.38 4.86 0.13
CA SER A 439 15.71 5.50 0.06
C SER A 439 16.70 4.71 -0.80
N GLY A 440 16.60 3.38 -0.81
CA GLY A 440 17.35 2.52 -1.72
C GLY A 440 17.05 2.79 -3.20
N TRP A 441 15.77 2.93 -3.55
CA TRP A 441 15.36 3.28 -4.93
C TRP A 441 15.86 4.64 -5.38
N VAL A 442 15.81 5.66 -4.50
CA VAL A 442 16.37 6.98 -4.85
C VAL A 442 17.86 6.85 -5.20
N VAL A 443 18.66 6.17 -4.37
CA VAL A 443 20.09 5.95 -4.67
C VAL A 443 20.30 5.18 -5.97
N HIS A 444 19.48 4.16 -6.25
CA HIS A 444 19.53 3.43 -7.50
C HIS A 444 19.26 4.34 -8.72
N PHE A 445 18.29 5.25 -8.64
CA PHE A 445 18.07 6.23 -9.71
C PHE A 445 19.26 7.17 -9.90
N LEU A 446 19.97 7.55 -8.83
CA LEU A 446 21.19 8.35 -8.95
C LEU A 446 22.28 7.58 -9.70
N GLU A 447 22.44 6.29 -9.44
CA GLU A 447 23.37 5.43 -10.18
C GLU A 447 23.00 5.31 -11.65
N LEU A 448 21.71 5.17 -11.96
CA LEU A 448 21.22 5.15 -13.35
C LEU A 448 21.48 6.49 -14.05
N ILE A 449 21.22 7.62 -13.39
CA ILE A 449 21.48 8.96 -13.92
C ILE A 449 22.98 9.14 -14.21
N GLU A 450 23.85 8.75 -13.27
CA GLU A 450 25.30 8.81 -13.41
C GLU A 450 25.78 7.90 -14.55
N ALA A 451 25.32 6.64 -14.59
CA ALA A 451 25.67 5.68 -15.64
C ALA A 451 25.19 6.09 -17.03
N LYS A 452 24.08 6.83 -17.12
CA LYS A 452 23.54 7.36 -18.38
C LYS A 452 24.03 8.75 -18.72
N ASN A 453 24.86 9.37 -17.88
CA ASN A 453 25.32 10.75 -18.04
C ASN A 453 24.16 11.71 -18.36
N PHE A 454 23.03 11.53 -17.67
CA PHE A 454 21.83 12.35 -17.87
C PHE A 454 21.91 13.58 -16.96
N GLU A 455 21.88 14.79 -17.54
CA GLU A 455 21.94 16.03 -16.75
C GLU A 455 20.55 16.34 -16.18
N VAL A 456 20.39 16.21 -14.86
CA VAL A 456 19.13 16.57 -14.18
C VAL A 456 19.06 18.08 -13.97
N SER A 457 18.01 18.71 -14.49
CA SER A 457 17.82 20.17 -14.39
C SER A 457 16.92 20.59 -13.24
N ASP A 458 15.94 19.77 -12.84
CA ASP A 458 14.91 20.16 -11.87
C ASP A 458 15.45 20.25 -10.43
N PRO A 459 15.44 21.45 -9.79
CA PRO A 459 15.99 21.65 -8.45
C PRO A 459 15.31 20.84 -7.34
N ILE A 460 14.05 20.41 -7.51
CA ILE A 460 13.35 19.64 -6.46
C ILE A 460 13.97 18.27 -6.20
N ILE A 461 14.61 17.68 -7.22
CA ILE A 461 15.34 16.43 -7.09
C ILE A 461 16.49 16.58 -6.09
N GLY A 462 17.11 17.77 -6.03
CA GLY A 462 18.10 18.12 -5.02
C GLY A 462 17.54 17.99 -3.60
N GLN A 463 16.34 18.51 -3.33
CA GLN A 463 15.70 18.36 -2.03
C GLN A 463 15.37 16.90 -1.70
N CYS A 464 14.88 16.12 -2.68
CA CYS A 464 14.61 14.69 -2.51
C CYS A 464 15.87 13.94 -2.09
N VAL A 465 16.99 14.20 -2.77
CA VAL A 465 18.28 13.58 -2.49
C VAL A 465 18.86 14.08 -1.16
N ALA A 466 18.66 15.34 -0.78
CA ALA A 466 19.09 15.86 0.52
C ALA A 466 18.37 15.17 1.69
N ILE A 467 17.06 14.92 1.57
CA ILE A 467 16.30 14.13 2.56
C ILE A 467 16.88 12.71 2.67
N VAL A 468 17.12 12.04 1.53
CA VAL A 468 17.71 10.70 1.52
C VAL A 468 19.13 10.71 2.10
N ALA A 469 19.93 11.74 1.82
CA ALA A 469 21.25 11.92 2.42
C ALA A 469 21.16 12.00 3.95
N THR A 470 20.18 12.71 4.52
CA THR A 470 20.02 12.77 5.98
C THR A 470 19.70 11.40 6.59
N ILE A 471 18.94 10.55 5.90
CA ILE A 471 18.63 9.18 6.34
C ILE A 471 19.91 8.32 6.34
N TYR A 472 20.66 8.34 5.23
CA TYR A 472 21.92 7.60 5.13
C TYR A 472 22.98 8.10 6.11
N LEU A 473 23.04 9.42 6.35
CA LEU A 473 23.92 9.99 7.37
C LEU A 473 23.53 9.48 8.76
N GLN A 474 22.25 9.44 9.11
CA GLN A 474 21.83 8.86 10.39
C GLN A 474 22.17 7.37 10.51
N HIS A 475 21.96 6.60 9.45
CA HIS A 475 22.30 5.18 9.39
C HIS A 475 23.82 4.92 9.44
N SER A 476 24.65 5.90 9.06
CA SER A 476 26.11 5.81 9.13
C SER A 476 26.70 5.86 10.54
N PHE A 477 25.88 6.05 11.57
CA PHE A 477 26.30 6.06 12.97
C PHE A 477 25.76 4.86 13.76
N VAL A 478 25.18 3.87 13.08
CA VAL A 478 24.75 2.60 13.67
C VAL A 478 25.98 1.75 14.01
N GLU A 479 25.90 0.96 15.09
CA GLU A 479 27.00 0.11 15.60
C GLU A 479 27.40 -1.03 14.62
N ASP A 480 26.47 -1.53 13.80
CA ASP A 480 26.76 -2.56 12.80
C ASP A 480 27.65 -2.04 11.67
N GLU A 481 28.88 -2.55 11.57
CA GLU A 481 29.91 -2.02 10.67
C GLU A 481 29.57 -2.22 9.17
N ALA A 482 28.89 -3.31 8.81
CA ALA A 482 28.51 -3.59 7.43
C ALA A 482 27.42 -2.62 6.94
N PHE A 483 26.37 -2.43 7.74
CA PHE A 483 25.32 -1.45 7.49
C PHE A 483 25.87 -0.02 7.51
N ASN A 484 26.75 0.28 8.47
CA ASN A 484 27.45 1.56 8.57
C ASN A 484 28.22 1.90 7.29
N ARG A 485 29.07 1.00 6.78
CA ARG A 485 29.83 1.23 5.53
C ARG A 485 28.93 1.41 4.31
N LYS A 486 27.84 0.63 4.22
CA LYS A 486 26.84 0.78 3.15
C LYS A 486 26.14 2.14 3.24
N ALA A 487 25.84 2.59 4.46
CA ALA A 487 25.21 3.88 4.70
C ALA A 487 26.16 5.06 4.43
N GLN A 488 27.44 4.90 4.82
CA GLN A 488 28.67 5.51 4.30
C GLN A 488 28.51 5.91 2.83
N THR A 489 28.64 4.86 2.03
CA THR A 489 28.62 4.90 0.58
C THR A 489 27.35 5.56 0.02
N GLY A 490 26.19 5.27 0.61
CA GLY A 490 24.92 5.89 0.22
C GLY A 490 24.93 7.41 0.43
N PHE A 491 25.40 7.87 1.59
CA PHE A 491 25.56 9.30 1.88
C PHE A 491 26.53 9.98 0.92
N GLU A 492 27.69 9.38 0.65
CA GLU A 492 28.65 9.95 -0.32
C GLU A 492 28.09 10.05 -1.74
N LYS A 493 27.31 9.05 -2.18
CA LYS A 493 26.63 9.09 -3.49
C LYS A 493 25.65 10.25 -3.57
N CYS A 494 24.80 10.42 -2.57
CA CYS A 494 23.89 11.56 -2.50
C CYS A 494 24.65 12.89 -2.50
N LEU A 495 25.71 13.00 -1.69
CA LEU A 495 26.50 14.23 -1.59
C LEU A 495 27.23 14.57 -2.90
N ARG A 496 27.74 13.56 -3.61
CA ARG A 496 28.36 13.74 -4.94
C ARG A 496 27.35 14.25 -5.96
N PHE A 497 26.17 13.62 -6.02
CA PHE A 497 25.10 14.07 -6.90
C PHE A 497 24.71 15.53 -6.62
N LEU A 498 24.50 15.88 -5.35
CA LEU A 498 24.16 17.24 -4.95
C LEU A 498 25.27 18.26 -5.27
N ARG A 499 26.54 17.89 -5.13
CA ARG A 499 27.67 18.75 -5.53
C ARG A 499 27.64 19.06 -7.01
N ASN A 500 27.43 18.05 -7.86
CA ASN A 500 27.32 18.27 -9.30
C ASN A 500 26.14 19.18 -9.65
N MET A 501 25.00 18.95 -9.00
CA MET A 501 23.78 19.75 -9.22
C MET A 501 23.90 21.19 -8.66
N SER A 502 24.71 21.39 -7.61
CA SER A 502 24.95 22.69 -6.98
C SER A 502 25.60 23.72 -7.91
N HIS A 503 26.24 23.25 -8.99
CA HIS A 503 26.81 24.08 -10.03
C HIS A 503 25.76 24.95 -10.74
N ARG A 504 24.51 24.48 -10.79
CA ARG A 504 23.39 25.18 -11.46
C ARG A 504 22.48 25.90 -10.46
N TRP A 505 22.48 25.47 -9.20
CA TRP A 505 21.48 25.86 -8.21
C TRP A 505 22.10 26.27 -6.86
N PRO A 506 22.11 27.58 -6.52
CA PRO A 506 22.74 28.09 -5.29
C PRO A 506 22.20 27.49 -3.99
N HIS A 507 20.88 27.28 -3.89
CA HIS A 507 20.27 26.67 -2.71
C HIS A 507 20.73 25.21 -2.49
N ILE A 508 21.02 24.45 -3.55
CA ILE A 508 21.57 23.09 -3.43
C ILE A 508 23.00 23.14 -2.87
N ASN A 509 23.81 24.14 -3.26
CA ASN A 509 25.12 24.35 -2.63
C ASN A 509 24.97 24.61 -1.11
N ARG A 510 23.94 25.37 -0.69
CA ARG A 510 23.64 25.55 0.73
C ARG A 510 23.24 24.25 1.40
N GLN A 511 22.41 23.41 0.78
CA GLN A 511 22.08 22.07 1.28
C GLN A 511 23.32 21.18 1.43
N VAL A 512 24.24 21.19 0.46
CA VAL A 512 25.52 20.46 0.55
C VAL A 512 26.32 20.93 1.77
N ARG A 513 26.44 22.24 1.99
CA ARG A 513 27.12 22.80 3.17
C ARG A 513 26.41 22.42 4.48
N GLN A 514 25.08 22.47 4.51
CA GLN A 514 24.28 22.08 5.67
C GLN A 514 24.44 20.58 5.98
N LEU A 515 24.46 19.71 4.97
CA LEU A 515 24.72 18.27 5.12
C LEU A 515 26.14 17.99 5.63
N GLN A 516 27.13 18.74 5.14
CA GLN A 516 28.51 18.66 5.64
C GLN A 516 28.59 19.13 7.10
N GLN A 517 28.01 20.28 7.43
CA GLN A 517 27.91 20.77 8.81
C GLN A 517 27.20 19.76 9.72
N LEU A 518 26.14 19.11 9.23
CA LEU A 518 25.42 18.08 9.96
C LEU A 518 26.32 16.88 10.23
N ARG A 519 27.02 16.36 9.21
CA ARG A 519 27.98 15.26 9.37
C ARG A 519 29.09 15.61 10.36
N ASP A 520 29.65 16.81 10.24
CA ASP A 520 30.76 17.25 11.08
C ASP A 520 30.28 17.47 12.54
N SER A 521 29.00 17.84 12.74
CA SER A 521 28.39 17.97 14.09
C SER A 521 28.20 16.64 14.83
N VAL A 522 28.25 15.50 14.13
CA VAL A 522 28.07 14.16 14.73
C VAL A 522 29.43 13.53 15.12
N SER A 523 30.56 14.10 14.68
CA SER A 523 31.88 13.53 14.98
C SER A 523 32.32 13.75 16.44
N SER A 524 32.80 12.66 17.06
CA SER A 524 33.31 12.49 18.43
C SER A 524 33.53 13.75 19.27
N GLY A 525 32.71 13.92 20.33
CA GLY A 525 33.05 14.80 21.45
C GLY A 525 34.46 14.50 21.95
N GLY A 526 35.29 15.53 22.00
CA GLY A 526 36.68 15.44 22.43
C GLY A 526 36.83 14.82 23.81
N LEU A 527 37.92 14.08 23.98
CA LEU A 527 38.45 13.62 25.26
C LEU A 527 38.57 14.81 26.22
N THR A 528 37.60 15.01 27.11
CA THR A 528 37.87 15.69 28.37
C THR A 528 38.51 14.66 29.29
N THR A 529 39.84 14.73 29.37
CA THR A 529 40.64 14.08 30.39
C THR A 529 40.24 14.64 31.75
N ASP A 530 39.28 14.01 32.43
CA ASP A 530 39.14 14.14 33.87
C ASP A 530 38.53 12.87 34.48
N ASN A 531 39.33 12.23 35.33
CA ASN A 531 39.02 11.17 36.29
C ASN A 531 38.66 9.76 35.75
N ILE A 532 39.70 9.01 35.35
CA ILE A 532 39.64 7.54 35.26
C ILE A 532 39.83 6.96 36.67
N ALA A 533 38.76 6.41 37.24
CA ALA A 533 38.84 5.42 38.31
C ALA A 533 39.13 4.04 37.69
N PRO A 534 40.02 3.21 38.27
CA PRO A 534 40.35 1.91 37.71
C PRO A 534 39.25 0.89 38.02
N GLY A 535 38.49 0.47 37.01
CA GLY A 535 37.55 -0.66 37.13
C GLY A 535 36.16 -0.50 36.51
N GLY A 536 35.96 0.38 35.53
CA GLY A 536 34.66 0.56 34.84
C GLY A 536 34.77 0.39 33.33
N THR A 537 33.87 -0.43 32.77
CA THR A 537 33.63 -0.68 31.33
C THR A 537 33.64 0.57 30.46
N ASN A 538 34.18 0.43 29.23
CA ASN A 538 34.26 1.41 28.14
C ASN A 538 33.21 2.54 28.18
N PRO A 539 33.61 3.82 28.07
CA PRO A 539 32.66 4.92 28.01
C PRO A 539 31.81 4.81 26.73
N ARG A 540 30.50 4.57 26.88
CA ARG A 540 29.52 4.63 25.78
C ARG A 540 29.55 6.04 25.17
N GLN A 541 30.05 6.14 23.94
CA GLN A 541 30.07 7.38 23.15
C GLN A 541 28.62 7.86 22.94
N LYS A 542 28.24 8.99 23.57
CA LYS A 542 26.92 9.61 23.34
C LYS A 542 27.00 10.50 22.09
N TRP A 543 26.36 10.06 21.02
CA TRP A 543 26.21 10.83 19.78
C TRP A 543 25.11 11.90 19.95
N SER A 544 25.37 13.13 19.53
CA SER A 544 24.38 14.21 19.46
C SER A 544 24.25 14.70 18.02
N VAL A 545 23.04 14.65 17.46
CA VAL A 545 22.74 15.18 16.12
C VAL A 545 22.15 16.59 16.28
N ASN A 546 22.60 17.55 15.48
CA ASN A 546 22.01 18.89 15.47
C ASN A 546 20.58 18.84 14.89
N LEU A 547 19.58 18.70 15.77
CA LEU A 547 18.17 18.55 15.41
C LEU A 547 17.60 19.78 14.68
N GLN A 548 18.08 20.98 15.01
CA GLN A 548 17.66 22.22 14.36
C GLN A 548 18.15 22.28 12.92
N LEU A 549 19.41 21.90 12.69
CA LEU A 549 19.99 21.79 11.35
C LEU A 549 19.32 20.68 10.54
N LEU A 550 18.97 19.56 11.17
CA LEU A 550 18.25 18.46 10.54
C LEU A 550 16.84 18.89 10.08
N TRP A 551 16.06 19.57 10.94
CA TRP A 551 14.77 20.14 10.53
C TRP A 551 14.96 21.13 9.36
N LYS A 552 15.97 22.01 9.47
CA LYS A 552 16.28 23.00 8.43
C LYS A 552 16.51 22.35 7.06
N ILE A 553 17.15 21.18 7.00
CA ILE A 553 17.36 20.44 5.75
C ILE A 553 16.07 19.79 5.23
N LEU A 554 15.24 19.22 6.12
CA LEU A 554 14.04 18.47 5.74
C LEU A 554 12.90 19.34 5.20
N VAL A 555 12.80 20.59 5.66
CA VAL A 555 11.80 21.54 5.16
C VAL A 555 12.40 22.38 4.03
N TYR A 556 11.90 22.21 2.81
CA TYR A 556 12.52 22.77 1.61
C TYR A 556 12.68 24.30 1.64
N ALA A 557 11.68 25.02 2.16
CA ALA A 557 11.75 26.47 2.33
C ALA A 557 12.88 26.88 3.29
N HIS A 558 13.07 26.14 4.39
CA HIS A 558 14.15 26.39 5.35
C HIS A 558 15.53 26.04 4.77
N ALA A 559 15.60 24.95 4.01
CA ALA A 559 16.83 24.52 3.35
C ALA A 559 17.30 25.54 2.31
N SER A 560 16.34 26.16 1.61
CA SER A 560 16.57 27.13 0.56
C SER A 560 16.89 28.53 1.08
N ASN A 561 16.42 28.90 2.28
CA ASN A 561 16.51 30.25 2.83
C ASN A 561 17.95 30.71 3.09
N ILE A 562 18.20 32.01 2.91
CA ILE A 562 19.42 32.70 3.33
C ILE A 562 19.35 32.94 4.85
N SER A 563 20.50 33.12 5.50
CA SER A 563 20.62 33.20 6.96
C SER A 563 19.86 34.35 7.63
N ASP A 564 19.46 35.39 6.89
CA ASP A 564 18.71 36.54 7.42
C ASP A 564 17.42 36.76 6.60
N PRO A 565 16.28 36.14 7.00
CA PRO A 565 15.00 36.27 6.30
C PRO A 565 14.43 37.69 6.36
N ALA A 566 14.81 38.46 7.37
CA ALA A 566 14.39 39.85 7.55
C ALA A 566 14.86 40.70 6.36
N SER A 567 16.10 40.46 5.93
CA SER A 567 16.74 41.17 4.82
C SER A 567 16.24 40.77 3.42
N ASP A 568 15.34 39.79 3.30
CA ASP A 568 14.89 39.29 1.99
C ASP A 568 14.09 40.35 1.21
N ILE A 569 13.14 40.99 1.90
CA ILE A 569 12.32 42.08 1.33
C ILE A 569 12.14 43.26 2.30
N PHE A 570 12.34 43.07 3.62
CA PHE A 570 12.10 44.13 4.58
C PHE A 570 13.33 45.03 4.74
N GLY A 571 13.10 46.34 4.72
CA GLY A 571 14.12 47.33 5.04
C GLY A 571 14.50 47.30 6.53
N PRO A 572 15.58 48.00 6.93
CA PRO A 572 16.12 47.96 8.29
C PRO A 572 15.14 48.32 9.42
N GLU A 573 14.07 49.06 9.11
CA GLU A 573 13.02 49.44 10.07
C GLU A 573 12.09 48.27 10.41
N LEU A 574 11.64 47.52 9.39
CA LEU A 574 10.70 46.39 9.55
C LEU A 574 11.43 45.07 9.81
N ALA A 575 12.71 44.96 9.42
CA ALA A 575 13.54 43.80 9.66
C ALA A 575 13.73 43.46 11.14
N LYS A 576 13.53 44.43 12.05
CA LYS A 576 13.61 44.21 13.50
C LYS A 576 12.42 43.43 14.05
N ASP A 577 11.27 43.53 13.39
CA ASP A 577 10.00 42.91 13.79
C ASP A 577 9.68 41.65 12.96
N SER A 578 10.43 41.40 11.89
CA SER A 578 10.28 40.18 11.12
C SER A 578 10.73 38.99 11.97
N VAL A 579 9.76 38.29 12.55
CA VAL A 579 9.92 36.94 13.04
C VAL A 579 10.48 36.14 11.87
N GLY A 580 11.70 35.62 11.99
CA GLY A 580 12.25 34.72 10.97
C GLY A 580 11.18 33.67 10.65
N CYS A 581 10.98 33.31 9.39
CA CYS A 581 10.01 32.27 9.01
C CYS A 581 10.28 30.89 9.69
N SER A 582 11.34 30.77 10.49
CA SER A 582 11.40 29.82 11.58
C SER A 582 10.45 30.25 12.69
N GLY A 583 9.33 29.52 12.86
CA GLY A 583 8.87 29.27 14.21
C GLY A 583 10.05 28.67 14.96
N ASP A 584 10.85 29.52 15.60
CA ASP A 584 11.91 29.08 16.49
C ASP A 584 11.12 28.41 17.61
N PRO A 585 11.15 27.08 17.74
CA PRO A 585 10.49 26.44 18.85
C PRO A 585 11.12 27.11 20.05
N SER A 586 10.29 27.78 20.86
CA SER A 586 10.73 28.36 22.13
C SER A 586 11.78 27.41 22.71
N ALA A 587 12.94 27.93 23.07
CA ALA A 587 14.10 27.14 23.49
C ALA A 587 13.79 26.09 24.60
N GLY A 588 12.58 26.04 25.15
CA GLY A 588 12.05 24.96 25.99
C GLY A 588 11.57 23.66 25.31
N ALA A 589 11.31 23.58 23.99
CA ALA A 589 10.68 22.39 23.40
C ALA A 589 11.66 21.29 22.92
N ILE A 590 12.86 21.69 22.46
CA ILE A 590 13.94 20.81 21.94
C ILE A 590 15.17 20.82 22.89
N THR A 591 15.00 21.16 24.16
CA THR A 591 16.11 21.15 25.16
C THR A 591 16.26 19.84 25.90
N ASP A 592 15.46 18.83 25.57
CA ASP A 592 15.56 17.52 26.20
C ASP A 592 16.83 16.81 25.70
N ARG A 593 17.92 16.95 26.47
CA ARG A 593 19.24 16.34 26.22
C ARG A 593 19.17 14.80 26.08
N ASP A 594 18.03 14.19 26.37
CA ASP A 594 17.75 12.76 26.23
C ASP A 594 16.79 12.39 25.07
N PHE A 595 16.56 13.28 24.09
CA PHE A 595 15.76 12.97 22.89
C PHE A 595 16.48 11.98 21.94
N ALA A 596 16.30 10.68 22.16
CA ALA A 596 16.77 9.64 21.26
C ALA A 596 15.91 9.59 19.97
N LEU A 597 16.58 9.59 18.81
CA LEU A 597 15.97 9.47 17.48
C LEU A 597 15.63 8.01 17.15
N ILE A 598 14.36 7.73 16.90
CA ILE A 598 13.83 6.41 16.52
C ILE A 598 14.51 5.96 15.23
N GLY A 599 15.32 4.89 15.29
CA GLY A 599 15.98 4.30 14.12
C GLY A 599 17.50 4.42 14.09
N SER A 600 18.13 5.18 14.99
CA SER A 600 19.60 5.31 15.07
C SER A 600 20.37 4.03 15.47
N ALA A 601 19.67 2.97 15.88
CA ALA A 601 20.25 1.66 16.25
C ALA A 601 19.38 0.48 15.76
N GLY A 602 18.53 0.70 14.74
CA GLY A 602 17.43 -0.21 14.42
C GLY A 602 16.31 -0.17 15.48
N ILE A 603 15.19 -0.84 15.22
CA ILE A 603 14.01 -0.87 16.12
C ILE A 603 14.35 -1.49 17.48
N SER A 604 15.32 -2.40 17.52
CA SER A 604 15.76 -3.13 18.72
C SER A 604 16.70 -2.35 19.63
N GLY A 605 17.44 -1.35 19.13
CA GLY A 605 18.42 -0.59 19.92
C GLY A 605 17.91 0.75 20.49
N HIS A 606 16.65 1.11 20.25
CA HIS A 606 16.15 2.43 20.60
C HIS A 606 15.70 2.54 22.07
N LYS A 607 16.23 3.52 22.82
CA LYS A 607 15.95 3.70 24.27
C LYS A 607 14.48 3.88 24.65
N THR A 608 13.63 4.27 23.69
CA THR A 608 12.18 4.41 23.93
C THR A 608 11.39 3.14 23.61
N VAL A 609 12.04 2.11 23.07
CA VAL A 609 11.50 0.76 22.93
C VAL A 609 11.92 0.00 24.19
N ALA A 610 10.97 -0.66 24.86
CA ALA A 610 11.27 -1.37 26.09
C ALA A 610 12.37 -2.43 25.81
N PRO A 611 13.46 -2.49 26.60
CA PRO A 611 14.56 -3.43 26.40
C PRO A 611 14.13 -4.90 26.40
N GLU A 612 12.95 -5.17 26.99
CA GLU A 612 12.36 -6.49 27.18
C GLU A 612 11.42 -6.90 26.02
N CYS A 613 11.29 -6.05 24.99
CA CYS A 613 10.40 -6.29 23.86
C CYS A 613 11.12 -7.11 22.78
N VAL A 614 10.86 -8.42 22.79
CA VAL A 614 11.34 -9.42 21.83
C VAL A 614 10.94 -9.00 20.40
N THR A 615 11.88 -8.39 19.66
CA THR A 615 11.67 -7.88 18.29
C THR A 615 11.93 -8.95 17.22
N TYR A 616 12.58 -10.03 17.61
CA TYR A 616 12.79 -11.25 16.84
C TYR A 616 12.61 -12.44 17.78
N PRO A 617 12.11 -13.60 17.31
CA PRO A 617 12.19 -14.83 18.08
C PRO A 617 13.66 -15.04 18.50
N PRO A 618 13.94 -15.40 19.76
CA PRO A 618 15.30 -15.61 20.21
C PRO A 618 15.96 -16.72 19.38
N GLU A 619 17.28 -16.60 19.16
CA GLU A 619 18.20 -17.56 18.52
C GLU A 619 18.52 -17.37 17.03
N GLN A 620 19.09 -16.21 16.65
CA GLN A 620 20.08 -16.14 15.57
C GLN A 620 21.06 -14.99 15.82
N THR A 621 22.18 -15.29 16.48
CA THR A 621 23.41 -14.49 16.39
C THR A 621 24.56 -15.47 16.20
N GLU A 622 24.99 -15.65 14.96
CA GLU A 622 26.39 -15.81 14.53
C GLU A 622 26.42 -16.00 13.00
N ASP A 623 27.26 -15.21 12.36
CA ASP A 623 27.55 -15.11 10.92
C ASP A 623 29.11 -15.06 10.84
N PRO A 624 29.77 -15.16 9.68
CA PRO A 624 29.83 -16.24 8.70
C PRO A 624 31.31 -16.58 8.32
N PHE A 625 31.46 -17.31 7.20
CA PHE A 625 32.66 -17.56 6.37
C PHE A 625 33.35 -18.91 6.56
N ASP A 626 33.17 -19.79 5.56
CA ASP A 626 34.35 -20.21 4.80
C ASP A 626 34.01 -20.53 3.34
N ASN A 627 34.78 -19.91 2.45
CA ASN A 627 34.74 -20.11 1.01
C ASN A 627 35.67 -21.26 0.64
N THR A 628 35.26 -22.17 -0.25
CA THR A 628 36.15 -22.65 -1.32
C THR A 628 35.38 -23.40 -2.42
N PRO A 629 35.74 -23.22 -3.71
CA PRO A 629 35.05 -23.83 -4.84
C PRO A 629 35.75 -25.12 -5.33
N LEU A 630 34.99 -26.10 -5.82
CA LEU A 630 35.57 -27.13 -6.71
C LEU A 630 34.55 -27.69 -7.71
N ALA A 631 35.07 -27.89 -8.93
CA ALA A 631 34.37 -28.05 -10.18
C ALA A 631 34.00 -29.52 -10.51
N ILE A 632 32.80 -29.66 -11.09
CA ILE A 632 32.36 -30.46 -12.25
C ILE A 632 32.75 -31.97 -12.33
N SER A 633 31.73 -32.85 -12.36
CA SER A 633 31.50 -33.80 -13.47
C SER A 633 30.11 -34.46 -13.40
N LEU A 634 29.57 -34.78 -14.58
CA LEU A 634 28.16 -35.01 -14.92
C LEU A 634 27.65 -36.44 -14.64
N SER A 635 26.45 -36.51 -14.05
CA SER A 635 25.43 -37.53 -14.32
C SER A 635 24.06 -36.86 -14.15
N LEU A 636 23.40 -36.53 -15.26
CA LEU A 636 22.20 -35.69 -15.32
C LEU A 636 20.94 -36.43 -14.83
N LYS A 637 20.86 -36.66 -13.52
CA LYS A 637 19.60 -36.48 -12.78
C LYS A 637 19.59 -35.00 -12.40
N MET A 638 18.77 -34.16 -13.05
CA MET A 638 18.70 -32.72 -12.74
C MET A 638 18.31 -32.55 -11.27
N THR A 639 19.29 -32.41 -10.41
CA THR A 639 19.09 -32.01 -9.02
C THR A 639 18.80 -30.52 -9.08
N ILE A 640 17.63 -30.10 -8.61
CA ILE A 640 17.22 -28.69 -8.61
C ILE A 640 18.17 -27.98 -7.65
N ALA A 641 19.03 -27.10 -8.19
CA ALA A 641 20.00 -26.38 -7.38
C ALA A 641 19.27 -25.52 -6.34
N LYS A 642 19.89 -25.35 -5.16
CA LYS A 642 19.30 -24.62 -4.04
C LYS A 642 19.11 -23.12 -4.33
N THR A 643 19.87 -22.61 -5.29
CA THR A 643 19.79 -21.24 -5.81
C THR A 643 18.74 -21.08 -6.92
N ASN A 644 18.07 -22.14 -7.36
CA ASN A 644 17.05 -22.02 -8.41
C ASN A 644 15.82 -21.29 -7.87
N SER A 645 15.29 -20.38 -8.68
CA SER A 645 14.02 -19.70 -8.41
C SER A 645 12.84 -20.68 -8.42
N ILE A 646 12.10 -20.73 -7.31
CA ILE A 646 10.90 -21.54 -7.11
C ILE A 646 9.70 -20.61 -6.95
N LEU A 647 8.73 -20.77 -7.84
CA LEU A 647 7.47 -20.05 -7.79
C LEU A 647 6.34 -20.98 -7.37
N ILE A 648 5.71 -20.69 -6.24
CA ILE A 648 4.61 -21.47 -5.68
C ILE A 648 3.31 -20.71 -5.90
N VAL A 649 2.37 -21.31 -6.64
CA VAL A 649 1.07 -20.69 -6.93
C VAL A 649 0.03 -21.21 -5.94
N GLY A 650 -0.42 -20.35 -5.05
CA GLY A 650 -1.43 -20.61 -4.01
C GLY A 650 -0.84 -20.58 -2.60
N ALA A 651 -1.23 -19.60 -1.79
CA ALA A 651 -0.82 -19.40 -0.41
C ALA A 651 -1.75 -20.10 0.61
N GLY A 652 -2.21 -21.31 0.26
CA GLY A 652 -2.93 -22.20 1.17
C GLY A 652 -2.01 -23.10 1.98
N VAL A 653 -2.58 -24.08 2.69
CA VAL A 653 -1.80 -25.03 3.51
C VAL A 653 -0.72 -25.77 2.74
N PHE A 654 -0.98 -26.19 1.49
CA PHE A 654 0.01 -26.88 0.65
C PHE A 654 1.15 -25.93 0.27
N GLY A 655 0.83 -24.77 -0.29
CA GLY A 655 1.87 -23.85 -0.78
C GLY A 655 2.73 -23.25 0.32
N LEU A 656 2.13 -22.80 1.43
CA LEU A 656 2.89 -22.20 2.53
C LEU A 656 3.73 -23.25 3.28
N SER A 657 3.21 -24.45 3.53
CA SER A 657 4.01 -25.50 4.19
C SER A 657 5.16 -25.96 3.29
N THR A 658 4.93 -26.05 1.98
CA THR A 658 5.99 -26.33 0.98
C THR A 658 7.05 -25.23 0.99
N ALA A 659 6.63 -23.96 0.95
CA ALA A 659 7.55 -22.83 0.95
C ALA A 659 8.46 -22.82 2.18
N LEU A 660 7.88 -22.97 3.37
CA LEU A 660 8.61 -22.98 4.62
C LEU A 660 9.60 -24.16 4.68
N GLU A 661 9.17 -25.35 4.26
CA GLU A 661 10.04 -26.52 4.27
C GLU A 661 11.18 -26.43 3.26
N LEU A 662 10.90 -25.99 2.02
CA LEU A 662 11.95 -25.81 1.02
C LEU A 662 12.98 -24.77 1.50
N ASN A 663 12.53 -23.67 2.12
CA ASN A 663 13.43 -22.70 2.73
C ASN A 663 14.32 -23.35 3.82
N LYS A 664 13.74 -24.12 4.75
CA LYS A 664 14.49 -24.88 5.77
C LYS A 664 15.53 -25.84 5.16
N ARG A 665 15.26 -26.35 3.97
CA ARG A 665 16.18 -27.23 3.21
C ARG A 665 17.20 -26.47 2.38
N GLY A 666 17.33 -25.16 2.58
CA GLY A 666 18.34 -24.30 1.96
C GLY A 666 17.97 -23.73 0.59
N TYR A 667 16.71 -23.85 0.14
CA TYR A 667 16.29 -23.14 -1.07
C TYR A 667 16.13 -21.65 -0.77
N THR A 668 16.86 -20.80 -1.50
CA THR A 668 17.02 -19.37 -1.14
C THR A 668 16.12 -18.42 -1.92
N ASP A 669 15.60 -18.83 -3.08
CA ASP A 669 14.77 -17.99 -3.96
C ASP A 669 13.38 -18.60 -4.12
N ILE A 670 12.49 -18.31 -3.14
CA ILE A 670 11.13 -18.84 -3.10
C ILE A 670 10.14 -17.68 -3.09
N THR A 671 9.26 -17.66 -4.09
CA THR A 671 8.14 -16.73 -4.18
C THR A 671 6.82 -17.50 -4.16
N VAL A 672 5.91 -17.12 -3.27
CA VAL A 672 4.53 -17.60 -3.22
C VAL A 672 3.61 -16.53 -3.78
N VAL A 673 2.70 -16.90 -4.69
CA VAL A 673 1.72 -15.98 -5.28
C VAL A 673 0.30 -16.43 -4.99
N ASP A 674 -0.59 -15.49 -4.66
CA ASP A 674 -2.02 -15.78 -4.43
C ASP A 674 -2.92 -14.60 -4.85
N ARG A 675 -4.21 -14.86 -5.01
CA ARG A 675 -5.23 -13.84 -5.25
C ARG A 675 -5.45 -12.95 -4.03
N PHE A 676 -5.27 -13.51 -2.83
CA PHE A 676 -5.52 -12.83 -1.57
C PHE A 676 -4.29 -12.91 -0.66
N VAL A 677 -4.14 -11.91 0.22
CA VAL A 677 -3.15 -11.98 1.29
C VAL A 677 -3.51 -13.16 2.19
N PRO A 678 -2.60 -14.10 2.50
CA PRO A 678 -2.90 -15.19 3.42
C PRO A 678 -3.21 -14.65 4.82
N PRO A 679 -4.24 -15.17 5.51
CA PRO A 679 -5.09 -16.29 5.11
C PRO A 679 -6.13 -15.92 4.04
N SER A 680 -6.12 -16.66 2.92
CA SER A 680 -7.05 -16.47 1.80
C SER A 680 -8.47 -16.91 2.19
N ALA A 681 -9.41 -15.96 2.27
CA ALA A 681 -10.73 -16.17 2.88
C ALA A 681 -11.57 -17.28 2.22
N ASP A 682 -11.39 -17.51 0.92
CA ASP A 682 -12.08 -18.58 0.18
C ASP A 682 -11.23 -19.84 -0.03
N GLY A 683 -10.02 -19.88 0.53
CA GLY A 683 -9.19 -21.07 0.58
C GLY A 683 -9.80 -22.13 1.51
N SER A 684 -9.81 -23.39 1.09
CA SER A 684 -10.32 -24.50 1.91
C SER A 684 -9.51 -24.71 3.20
N SER A 685 -8.26 -24.27 3.25
CA SER A 685 -7.46 -24.30 4.46
C SER A 685 -7.81 -23.20 5.47
N VAL A 686 -8.70 -22.25 5.13
CA VAL A 686 -9.06 -21.10 5.98
C VAL A 686 -10.51 -21.20 6.42
N ASP A 687 -10.70 -21.30 7.74
CA ASP A 687 -11.99 -21.39 8.40
C ASP A 687 -11.83 -21.18 9.90
N ILE A 688 -12.93 -21.02 10.66
CA ILE A 688 -12.85 -20.91 12.13
C ILE A 688 -12.48 -22.25 12.79
N SER A 689 -12.69 -23.37 12.09
CA SER A 689 -12.36 -24.70 12.61
C SER A 689 -12.17 -25.78 11.53
N ARG A 690 -11.23 -26.69 11.77
CA ARG A 690 -10.97 -27.91 10.97
C ARG A 690 -10.67 -29.10 11.87
N ILE A 691 -11.11 -30.29 11.47
CA ILE A 691 -10.97 -31.52 12.27
C ILE A 691 -9.52 -32.00 12.27
N ILE A 692 -8.99 -32.30 13.44
CA ILE A 692 -7.69 -32.93 13.67
C ILE A 692 -7.93 -34.32 14.27
N ARG A 693 -7.52 -35.37 13.55
CA ARG A 693 -7.69 -36.77 13.93
C ARG A 693 -6.71 -37.68 13.19
N ALA A 694 -6.34 -38.81 13.80
CA ALA A 694 -5.49 -39.85 13.19
C ALA A 694 -6.27 -40.99 12.52
N ASP A 695 -7.59 -40.90 12.61
CA ASP A 695 -8.57 -41.92 12.29
C ASP A 695 -8.76 -42.10 10.77
N TYR A 696 -7.94 -42.96 10.18
CA TYR A 696 -7.96 -43.23 8.75
C TYR A 696 -8.00 -44.73 8.48
N ALA A 697 -8.78 -45.12 7.47
CA ALA A 697 -8.75 -46.47 6.92
C ALA A 697 -7.43 -46.79 6.20
N ASP A 698 -6.68 -45.76 5.80
CA ASP A 698 -5.38 -45.87 5.16
C ASP A 698 -4.25 -45.69 6.21
N PRO A 699 -3.34 -46.66 6.34
CA PRO A 699 -2.28 -46.61 7.35
C PRO A 699 -1.27 -45.49 7.14
N ILE A 700 -1.02 -45.06 5.89
CA ILE A 700 -0.08 -43.96 5.57
C ILE A 700 -0.65 -42.64 6.09
N TYR A 701 -1.92 -42.33 5.79
CA TYR A 701 -2.55 -41.11 6.32
C TYR A 701 -2.73 -41.17 7.84
N SER A 702 -3.03 -42.34 8.40
CA SER A 702 -3.09 -42.47 9.86
C SER A 702 -1.73 -42.19 10.51
N GLN A 703 -0.65 -42.72 9.94
CA GLN A 703 0.71 -42.41 10.40
C GLN A 703 1.03 -40.93 10.28
N MET A 704 0.83 -40.34 9.10
CA MET A 704 1.09 -38.93 8.85
C MET A 704 0.28 -38.03 9.79
N ALA A 705 -0.96 -38.41 10.12
CA ALA A 705 -1.79 -37.66 11.06
C ALA A 705 -1.32 -37.79 12.52
N ARG A 706 -0.76 -38.94 12.92
CA ARG A 706 -0.11 -39.10 14.24
C ARG A 706 1.15 -38.24 14.34
N GLU A 707 1.93 -38.15 13.28
CA GLU A 707 3.09 -37.25 13.20
C GLU A 707 2.63 -35.79 13.28
N ALA A 708 1.59 -35.42 12.52
CA ALA A 708 0.99 -34.09 12.57
C ALA A 708 0.46 -33.73 13.97
N TYR A 709 -0.09 -34.69 14.71
CA TYR A 709 -0.61 -34.50 16.06
C TYR A 709 0.47 -34.03 17.04
N ASN A 710 1.73 -34.47 16.88
CA ASN A 710 2.84 -33.93 17.67
C ASN A 710 3.02 -32.43 17.39
N GLY A 711 2.97 -32.01 16.13
CA GLY A 711 3.02 -30.59 15.77
C GLY A 711 1.83 -29.79 16.28
N TRP A 712 0.62 -30.37 16.29
CA TRP A 712 -0.57 -29.73 16.86
C TRP A 712 -0.48 -29.55 18.37
N THR A 713 0.10 -30.49 19.09
CA THR A 713 0.25 -30.42 20.56
C THR A 713 1.48 -29.65 21.03
N THR A 714 2.39 -29.30 20.12
CA THR A 714 3.61 -28.55 20.43
C THR A 714 3.61 -27.19 19.72
N GLU A 715 3.96 -27.17 18.43
CA GLU A 715 4.17 -25.98 17.62
C GLU A 715 2.89 -25.17 17.39
N TYR A 716 1.73 -25.84 17.28
CA TYR A 716 0.42 -25.23 17.02
C TYR A 716 -0.55 -25.39 18.20
N LYS A 717 -0.03 -25.58 19.42
CA LYS A 717 -0.84 -25.83 20.63
C LYS A 717 -1.91 -24.76 20.88
N ASP A 718 -1.60 -23.49 20.61
CA ASP A 718 -2.52 -22.37 20.86
C ASP A 718 -3.65 -22.30 19.82
N GLN A 719 -3.50 -23.04 18.71
CA GLN A 719 -4.51 -23.17 17.67
C GLN A 719 -5.27 -24.50 17.78
N TYR A 720 -4.83 -25.44 18.62
CA TYR A 720 -5.37 -26.79 18.71
C TYR A 720 -6.20 -27.01 19.98
N PHE A 721 -7.38 -27.60 19.80
CA PHE A 721 -8.32 -27.93 20.85
C PHE A 721 -8.59 -29.43 20.84
N GLU A 722 -8.03 -30.14 21.81
CA GLU A 722 -8.26 -31.57 22.03
C GLU A 722 -9.60 -31.81 22.72
N SER A 723 -10.69 -31.66 21.96
CA SER A 723 -12.05 -31.85 22.44
C SER A 723 -12.48 -33.32 22.52
N GLY A 724 -11.69 -34.23 21.97
CA GLY A 724 -12.13 -35.57 21.56
C GLY A 724 -12.81 -35.54 20.19
N PHE A 725 -12.93 -36.73 19.60
CA PHE A 725 -13.51 -36.97 18.29
C PHE A 725 -14.41 -38.21 18.33
N ALA A 726 -15.63 -38.09 17.80
CA ALA A 726 -16.58 -39.19 17.72
C ALA A 726 -17.07 -39.39 16.28
N LEU A 727 -17.05 -40.64 15.84
CA LEU A 727 -17.46 -41.06 14.50
C LEU A 727 -18.61 -42.04 14.62
N PHE A 728 -19.73 -41.74 13.95
CA PHE A 728 -20.96 -42.53 13.99
C PHE A 728 -21.38 -42.98 12.60
N SER A 729 -22.14 -44.07 12.53
CA SER A 729 -22.79 -44.54 11.32
C SER A 729 -24.15 -45.17 11.63
N GLU A 730 -25.10 -44.94 10.73
CA GLU A 730 -26.38 -45.67 10.68
C GLU A 730 -26.21 -47.07 10.08
N THR A 731 -25.07 -47.34 9.41
CA THR A 731 -24.76 -48.65 8.84
C THR A 731 -23.92 -49.44 9.84
N PRO A 732 -24.46 -50.53 10.43
CA PRO A 732 -23.70 -51.39 11.31
C PRO A 732 -22.43 -51.89 10.60
N LYS A 733 -21.29 -51.86 11.30
CA LYS A 733 -19.98 -52.27 10.78
C LYS A 733 -19.60 -51.59 9.46
N ASN A 734 -19.85 -50.28 9.35
CA ASN A 734 -19.39 -49.49 8.21
C ASN A 734 -17.90 -49.77 7.87
N ALA A 735 -17.62 -50.09 6.61
CA ALA A 735 -16.31 -50.58 6.18
C ALA A 735 -15.16 -49.60 6.43
N TYR A 736 -15.37 -48.29 6.24
CA TYR A 736 -14.35 -47.28 6.51
C TYR A 736 -14.07 -47.16 8.01
N MET A 737 -15.14 -47.20 8.81
CA MET A 737 -15.06 -47.13 10.27
C MET A 737 -14.30 -48.32 10.86
N GLU A 738 -14.60 -49.55 10.42
CA GLU A 738 -13.92 -50.77 10.88
C GLU A 738 -12.44 -50.78 10.48
N LYS A 739 -12.12 -50.36 9.24
CA LYS A 739 -10.72 -50.21 8.81
C LYS A 739 -9.98 -49.16 9.64
N SER A 740 -10.62 -48.02 9.92
CA SER A 740 -10.02 -46.96 10.75
C SER A 740 -9.73 -47.45 12.16
N LYS A 741 -10.67 -48.18 12.78
CA LYS A 741 -10.47 -48.83 14.09
C LYS A 741 -9.29 -49.81 14.06
N ALA A 742 -9.22 -50.66 13.04
CA ALA A 742 -8.15 -51.64 12.89
C ALA A 742 -6.77 -50.97 12.75
N VAL A 743 -6.65 -49.91 11.93
CA VAL A 743 -5.40 -49.16 11.73
C VAL A 743 -4.95 -48.49 13.03
N ILE A 744 -5.87 -47.82 13.75
CA ILE A 744 -5.54 -47.16 15.03
C ILE A 744 -5.08 -48.18 16.08
N ARG A 745 -5.79 -49.32 16.21
CA ARG A 745 -5.44 -50.38 17.17
C ARG A 745 -4.11 -51.04 16.84
N ALA A 746 -3.84 -51.29 15.55
CA ALA A 746 -2.56 -51.83 15.10
C ALA A 746 -1.39 -50.89 15.43
N ALA A 747 -1.63 -49.58 15.47
CA ALA A 747 -0.65 -48.57 15.89
C ALA A 747 -0.59 -48.37 17.43
N GLY A 748 -1.29 -49.19 18.23
CA GLY A 748 -1.34 -49.11 19.70
C GLY A 748 -2.28 -48.03 20.25
N GLY A 749 -3.10 -47.41 19.40
CA GLY A 749 -4.11 -46.43 19.82
C GLY A 749 -5.30 -47.08 20.53
N LYS A 750 -5.91 -46.34 21.47
CA LYS A 750 -7.11 -46.75 22.20
C LYS A 750 -8.32 -45.99 21.67
N LEU A 751 -9.41 -46.71 21.47
CA LEU A 751 -10.71 -46.19 21.05
C LEU A 751 -11.78 -46.79 21.95
N ASP A 752 -12.78 -45.98 22.29
CA ASP A 752 -13.97 -46.45 22.99
C ASP A 752 -15.01 -46.86 21.95
N ASP A 753 -15.26 -48.16 21.80
CA ASP A 753 -16.32 -48.64 20.91
C ASP A 753 -17.69 -48.26 21.48
N LEU A 754 -18.59 -47.82 20.61
CA LEU A 754 -19.95 -47.44 20.96
C LEU A 754 -20.90 -48.31 20.12
N ASP A 755 -21.36 -49.43 20.69
CA ASP A 755 -22.38 -50.27 20.05
C ASP A 755 -23.71 -49.53 19.95
N ASP A 756 -24.02 -48.72 20.97
CA ASP A 756 -25.06 -47.70 20.95
C ASP A 756 -24.40 -46.30 21.01
N ALA A 757 -24.53 -45.54 19.93
CA ALA A 757 -23.96 -44.19 19.83
C ALA A 757 -24.49 -43.23 20.91
N MET A 758 -25.64 -43.51 21.54
CA MET A 758 -26.15 -42.71 22.67
C MET A 758 -25.26 -42.77 23.91
N GLU A 759 -24.42 -43.79 24.04
CA GLU A 759 -23.47 -43.94 25.15
C GLU A 759 -22.43 -42.82 25.19
N ILE A 760 -22.22 -42.08 24.10
CA ILE A 760 -21.36 -40.89 24.09
C ILE A 760 -21.77 -39.86 25.15
N ARG A 761 -23.06 -39.83 25.56
CA ARG A 761 -23.56 -38.94 26.61
C ARG A 761 -23.02 -39.28 28.00
N LYS A 762 -22.55 -40.52 28.22
CA LYS A 762 -21.86 -40.91 29.46
C LYS A 762 -20.50 -40.21 29.57
N LEU A 763 -19.82 -40.01 28.43
CA LEU A 763 -18.54 -39.30 28.33
C LEU A 763 -18.75 -37.78 28.25
N TYR A 764 -19.79 -37.34 27.54
CA TYR A 764 -20.10 -35.94 27.27
C TYR A 764 -21.59 -35.63 27.55
N PRO A 765 -21.96 -35.34 28.81
CA PRO A 765 -23.35 -35.12 29.20
C PRO A 765 -24.07 -33.99 28.45
N SER A 766 -23.33 -33.00 27.94
CA SER A 766 -23.85 -31.88 27.16
C SER A 766 -24.23 -32.24 25.71
N VAL A 767 -23.97 -33.47 25.24
CA VAL A 767 -24.35 -33.88 23.88
C VAL A 767 -25.86 -34.05 23.79
N GLN A 768 -26.50 -33.18 23.00
CA GLN A 768 -27.95 -33.14 22.80
C GLN A 768 -28.42 -34.05 21.65
N ALA A 769 -27.49 -34.64 20.91
CA ALA A 769 -27.74 -35.30 19.63
C ALA A 769 -28.61 -36.56 19.74
N ASN A 770 -29.45 -36.79 18.73
CA ASN A 770 -30.22 -38.04 18.59
C ASN A 770 -29.47 -39.02 17.69
N PHE A 771 -28.87 -40.04 18.30
CA PHE A 771 -28.12 -41.09 17.61
C PHE A 771 -28.80 -42.47 17.67
N SER A 772 -30.13 -42.49 17.86
CA SER A 772 -30.88 -43.75 17.96
C SER A 772 -30.63 -44.66 16.76
N GLY A 773 -30.28 -45.92 17.02
CA GLY A 773 -30.00 -46.93 15.99
C GLY A 773 -28.64 -46.80 15.30
N MET A 774 -27.76 -45.91 15.76
CA MET A 774 -26.41 -45.75 15.22
C MET A 774 -25.38 -46.44 16.12
N ASN A 775 -24.29 -46.90 15.50
CA ASN A 775 -23.09 -47.32 16.20
C ASN A 775 -21.92 -46.40 15.86
N GLY A 776 -20.83 -46.51 16.59
CA GLY A 776 -19.67 -45.64 16.38
C GLY A 776 -18.49 -45.99 17.24
N TYR A 777 -17.59 -45.03 17.36
CA TYR A 777 -16.55 -45.06 18.36
C TYR A 777 -16.14 -43.63 18.74
N HIS A 778 -15.48 -43.51 19.89
CA HIS A 778 -14.88 -42.28 20.36
C HIS A 778 -13.35 -42.43 20.43
N ASN A 779 -12.66 -41.40 19.93
CA ASN A 779 -11.22 -41.24 20.08
C ASN A 779 -10.95 -40.02 20.98
N PRO A 780 -10.40 -40.21 22.20
CA PRO A 780 -10.05 -39.09 23.06
C PRO A 780 -8.92 -38.25 22.48
N LYS A 781 -8.04 -38.84 21.64
CA LYS A 781 -6.95 -38.15 20.95
C LYS A 781 -7.43 -37.65 19.59
N GLY A 782 -8.17 -36.55 19.64
CA GLY A 782 -8.71 -35.87 18.47
C GLY A 782 -9.37 -34.56 18.87
N GLY A 783 -9.75 -33.77 17.87
CA GLY A 783 -10.45 -32.52 18.12
C GLY A 783 -10.41 -31.62 16.90
N TRP A 784 -10.15 -30.34 17.11
CA TRP A 784 -10.19 -29.36 16.05
C TRP A 784 -9.13 -28.27 16.25
N ALA A 785 -8.84 -27.54 15.17
CA ALA A 785 -7.93 -26.41 15.22
C ALA A 785 -8.55 -25.17 14.57
N ASP A 786 -8.20 -23.99 15.09
CA ASP A 786 -8.43 -22.71 14.43
C ASP A 786 -7.62 -22.67 13.14
N ALA A 787 -8.33 -22.82 12.01
CA ALA A 787 -7.69 -23.00 10.72
C ALA A 787 -7.17 -21.68 10.16
N ALA A 788 -7.92 -20.59 10.30
CA ALA A 788 -7.49 -19.26 9.89
C ALA A 788 -6.25 -18.82 10.68
N GLY A 789 -6.27 -18.96 12.00
CA GLY A 789 -5.12 -18.64 12.86
C GLY A 789 -3.90 -19.52 12.56
N SER A 790 -4.09 -20.81 12.25
CA SER A 790 -2.99 -21.71 11.86
C SER A 790 -2.34 -21.31 10.54
N ILE A 791 -3.14 -20.93 9.53
CA ILE A 791 -2.62 -20.44 8.23
C ILE A 791 -1.94 -19.09 8.39
N GLN A 792 -2.49 -18.19 9.21
CA GLN A 792 -1.84 -16.92 9.52
C GLN A 792 -0.49 -17.14 10.19
N LYS A 793 -0.42 -18.04 11.19
CA LYS A 793 0.85 -18.42 11.84
C LYS A 793 1.84 -19.03 10.86
N LEU A 794 1.39 -19.90 9.95
CA LEU A 794 2.23 -20.50 8.91
C LEU A 794 2.75 -19.45 7.89
N ALA A 795 1.89 -18.53 7.45
CA ALA A 795 2.27 -17.42 6.58
C ALA A 795 3.31 -16.51 7.25
N SER A 796 3.11 -16.15 8.52
CA SER A 796 4.09 -15.40 9.31
C SER A 796 5.43 -16.11 9.40
N LYS A 797 5.44 -17.44 9.58
CA LYS A 797 6.68 -18.23 9.57
C LYS A 797 7.38 -18.19 8.21
N CYS A 798 6.64 -18.26 7.12
CA CYS A 798 7.21 -18.11 5.77
C CYS A 798 7.87 -16.73 5.61
N THR A 799 7.17 -15.66 5.99
CA THR A 799 7.69 -14.29 5.90
C THR A 799 8.94 -14.09 6.77
N VAL A 800 8.94 -14.61 8.00
CA VAL A 800 10.12 -14.57 8.90
C VAL A 800 11.29 -15.35 8.32
N ALA A 801 11.02 -16.47 7.63
CA ALA A 801 12.03 -17.29 6.97
C ALA A 801 12.57 -16.69 5.64
N GLY A 802 12.08 -15.52 5.22
CA GLY A 802 12.52 -14.86 3.98
C GLY A 802 11.82 -15.32 2.70
N VAL A 803 10.73 -16.08 2.81
CA VAL A 803 9.88 -16.43 1.65
C VAL A 803 9.12 -15.19 1.19
N SER A 804 9.23 -14.86 -0.10
CA SER A 804 8.48 -13.76 -0.70
C SER A 804 7.02 -14.16 -0.92
N ILE A 805 6.06 -13.35 -0.46
CA ILE A 805 4.62 -13.58 -0.70
C ILE A 805 4.05 -12.40 -1.48
N ILE A 806 3.54 -12.64 -2.70
CA ILE A 806 2.91 -11.63 -3.56
C ILE A 806 1.43 -11.95 -3.67
N ALA A 807 0.58 -11.00 -3.27
CA ALA A 807 -0.87 -11.15 -3.25
C ALA A 807 -1.58 -10.09 -4.11
N GLY A 808 -2.89 -10.26 -4.28
CA GLY A 808 -3.73 -9.31 -5.03
C GLY A 808 -3.46 -9.38 -6.54
N PRO A 809 -3.71 -8.30 -7.30
CA PRO A 809 -3.55 -8.31 -8.75
C PRO A 809 -2.16 -8.74 -9.24
N ARG A 810 -1.10 -8.48 -8.45
CA ARG A 810 0.28 -8.90 -8.73
C ARG A 810 0.59 -10.36 -8.37
N GLY A 811 -0.28 -11.01 -7.60
CA GLY A 811 -0.19 -12.44 -7.24
C GLY A 811 -1.23 -13.32 -7.94
N THR A 812 -2.23 -12.73 -8.58
CA THR A 812 -3.29 -13.47 -9.29
C THR A 812 -2.79 -14.03 -10.61
N VAL A 813 -2.52 -15.33 -10.63
CA VAL A 813 -2.14 -16.09 -11.83
C VAL A 813 -3.35 -16.41 -12.71
N ILE A 814 -3.22 -16.13 -14.02
CA ILE A 814 -4.25 -16.44 -15.04
C ILE A 814 -3.87 -17.60 -15.96
N SER A 815 -2.58 -17.86 -16.16
CA SER A 815 -2.10 -18.99 -16.96
C SER A 815 -0.64 -19.31 -16.68
N LEU A 816 -0.25 -20.55 -16.96
CA LEU A 816 1.15 -20.97 -16.97
C LEU A 816 1.86 -20.40 -18.21
N ARG A 817 3.11 -19.97 -18.06
CA ARG A 817 3.97 -19.57 -19.19
C ARG A 817 4.84 -20.74 -19.61
N ARG A 818 4.79 -21.08 -20.90
CA ARG A 818 5.52 -22.22 -21.47
C ARG A 818 6.48 -21.80 -22.58
N GLU A 819 7.62 -22.48 -22.62
CA GLU A 819 8.58 -22.48 -23.73
C GLU A 819 8.77 -23.93 -24.17
N GLY A 820 8.20 -24.30 -25.33
CA GLY A 820 8.11 -25.70 -25.74
C GLY A 820 7.31 -26.54 -24.74
N SER A 821 7.92 -27.63 -24.24
CA SER A 821 7.33 -28.54 -23.24
C SER A 821 7.62 -28.14 -21.78
N ARG A 822 8.29 -27.01 -21.55
CA ARG A 822 8.70 -26.57 -20.22
C ARG A 822 7.86 -25.37 -19.74
N VAL A 823 7.43 -25.41 -18.48
CA VAL A 823 6.92 -24.24 -17.77
C VAL A 823 8.10 -23.42 -17.25
N VAL A 824 8.09 -22.12 -17.58
CA VAL A 824 9.16 -21.17 -17.24
C VAL A 824 8.67 -20.04 -16.33
N GLY A 825 7.40 -20.09 -15.91
CA GLY A 825 6.79 -19.05 -15.10
C GLY A 825 5.27 -19.01 -15.21
N VAL A 826 4.69 -17.87 -14.87
CA VAL A 826 3.24 -17.61 -14.91
C VAL A 826 2.92 -16.22 -15.45
N ASN A 827 1.73 -16.08 -16.01
CA ASN A 827 1.15 -14.79 -16.41
C ASN A 827 0.15 -14.32 -15.34
N LEU A 828 0.16 -13.03 -15.02
CA LEU A 828 -0.66 -12.40 -13.98
C LEU A 828 -1.78 -11.53 -14.57
N VAL A 829 -2.84 -11.24 -13.79
CA VAL A 829 -3.99 -10.40 -14.21
C VAL A 829 -3.56 -9.02 -14.72
N GLY A 830 -2.50 -8.43 -14.18
CA GLY A 830 -2.00 -7.12 -14.61
C GLY A 830 -1.14 -7.15 -15.88
N GLY A 831 -1.02 -8.29 -16.56
CA GLY A 831 -0.19 -8.49 -17.75
C GLY A 831 1.29 -8.74 -17.46
N GLN A 832 1.71 -8.70 -16.18
CA GLN A 832 3.07 -9.05 -15.79
C GLN A 832 3.33 -10.55 -15.91
N VAL A 833 4.61 -10.89 -16.03
CA VAL A 833 5.11 -12.26 -16.09
C VAL A 833 6.05 -12.45 -14.91
N LEU A 834 5.87 -13.54 -14.16
CA LEU A 834 6.84 -13.97 -13.16
C LEU A 834 7.52 -15.23 -13.68
N LEU A 835 8.83 -15.13 -13.93
CA LEU A 835 9.65 -16.24 -14.40
C LEU A 835 10.21 -17.02 -13.21
N ALA A 836 10.32 -18.34 -13.38
CA ALA A 836 10.93 -19.21 -12.38
C ALA A 836 11.52 -20.46 -13.02
N SER A 837 12.54 -21.01 -12.37
CA SER A 837 13.16 -22.28 -12.78
C SER A 837 12.22 -23.45 -12.55
N GLN A 838 11.42 -23.38 -11.49
CA GLN A 838 10.42 -24.39 -11.12
C GLN A 838 9.12 -23.70 -10.69
N VAL A 839 7.98 -24.20 -11.17
CA VAL A 839 6.65 -23.75 -10.74
C VAL A 839 5.97 -24.88 -9.97
N ILE A 840 5.54 -24.59 -8.74
CA ILE A 840 4.76 -25.49 -7.90
C ILE A 840 3.29 -25.03 -7.93
N LEU A 841 2.38 -25.87 -8.42
CA LEU A 841 0.94 -25.60 -8.39
C LEU A 841 0.30 -26.14 -7.11
N SER A 842 -0.07 -25.22 -6.22
CA SER A 842 -0.79 -25.47 -4.96
C SER A 842 -2.09 -24.67 -4.87
N THR A 843 -2.80 -24.54 -6.00
CA THR A 843 -4.00 -23.70 -6.16
C THR A 843 -5.32 -24.38 -5.78
N GLY A 844 -5.27 -25.56 -5.14
CA GLY A 844 -6.46 -26.26 -4.65
C GLY A 844 -7.55 -26.36 -5.72
N ALA A 845 -8.77 -25.93 -5.40
CA ALA A 845 -9.94 -26.06 -6.27
C ALA A 845 -9.85 -25.24 -7.58
N TRP A 846 -8.87 -24.35 -7.71
CA TRP A 846 -8.59 -23.60 -8.93
C TRP A 846 -7.55 -24.28 -9.83
N THR A 847 -6.93 -25.39 -9.41
CA THR A 847 -5.88 -26.08 -10.20
C THR A 847 -6.34 -26.38 -11.63
N ASN A 848 -7.57 -26.87 -11.78
CA ASN A 848 -8.15 -27.21 -13.09
C ASN A 848 -8.32 -26.02 -14.05
N ARG A 849 -8.29 -24.78 -13.55
CA ARG A 849 -8.31 -23.57 -14.40
C ARG A 849 -6.96 -23.26 -15.02
N LEU A 850 -5.86 -23.70 -14.40
CA LEU A 850 -4.49 -23.43 -14.85
C LEU A 850 -3.88 -24.61 -15.61
N LEU A 851 -4.35 -25.82 -15.33
CA LEU A 851 -3.88 -27.06 -15.92
C LEU A 851 -5.04 -28.04 -16.10
N ASN A 852 -5.11 -28.70 -17.24
CA ASN A 852 -6.15 -29.70 -17.49
C ASN A 852 -5.86 -30.98 -16.69
N MET A 853 -6.53 -31.15 -15.56
CA MET A 853 -6.44 -32.37 -14.75
C MET A 853 -7.78 -33.09 -14.57
N GLY A 854 -8.73 -32.92 -15.50
CA GLY A 854 -10.07 -33.51 -15.38
C GLY A 854 -10.10 -35.05 -15.25
N HIS A 855 -9.02 -35.74 -15.62
CA HIS A 855 -8.85 -37.19 -15.40
C HIS A 855 -8.31 -37.55 -14.01
N ALA A 856 -7.68 -36.61 -13.31
CA ALA A 856 -7.00 -36.84 -12.04
C ALA A 856 -7.67 -36.13 -10.86
N ALA A 857 -8.35 -35.00 -11.08
CA ALA A 857 -9.00 -34.24 -10.05
C ALA A 857 -10.22 -33.44 -10.53
N SER A 858 -11.18 -33.23 -9.64
CA SER A 858 -12.35 -32.36 -9.86
C SER A 858 -12.62 -31.47 -8.64
N SER A 859 -13.15 -30.28 -8.86
CA SER A 859 -13.53 -29.39 -7.76
C SER A 859 -14.98 -29.63 -7.35
N SER A 860 -15.26 -29.59 -6.05
CA SER A 860 -16.61 -29.71 -5.50
C SER A 860 -16.82 -28.77 -4.31
N GLY A 861 -17.96 -28.11 -4.24
CA GLY A 861 -18.37 -27.28 -3.11
C GLY A 861 -19.08 -28.11 -2.04
N GLN A 862 -18.66 -27.98 -0.79
CA GLN A 862 -19.28 -28.63 0.36
C GLN A 862 -20.05 -27.61 1.20
N PRO A 863 -21.29 -27.90 1.64
CA PRO A 863 -22.08 -26.93 2.37
C PRO A 863 -21.56 -26.76 3.81
N VAL A 864 -21.49 -25.51 4.24
CA VAL A 864 -21.08 -25.10 5.58
C VAL A 864 -22.07 -24.05 6.10
N GLY A 865 -22.46 -24.17 7.37
CA GLY A 865 -23.36 -23.25 8.07
C GLY A 865 -22.82 -22.86 9.44
N PHE A 866 -23.15 -21.64 9.87
CA PHE A 866 -22.69 -21.05 11.12
C PHE A 866 -23.87 -20.51 11.92
N ILE A 867 -23.89 -20.75 13.23
CA ILE A 867 -24.92 -20.26 14.16
C ILE A 867 -24.26 -19.47 15.28
N GLN A 868 -24.80 -18.30 15.57
CA GLN A 868 -24.46 -17.56 16.79
C GLN A 868 -25.21 -18.18 17.97
N LEU A 869 -24.46 -18.64 18.97
CA LEU A 869 -25.00 -19.08 20.24
C LEU A 869 -25.05 -17.92 21.24
N THR A 870 -25.91 -18.05 22.26
CA THR A 870 -25.75 -17.26 23.49
C THR A 870 -24.54 -17.75 24.29
N GLU A 871 -24.10 -16.95 25.26
CA GLU A 871 -23.00 -17.32 26.14
C GLU A 871 -23.32 -18.59 26.94
N GLU A 872 -24.55 -18.70 27.45
CA GLU A 872 -25.01 -19.88 28.21
C GLU A 872 -25.04 -21.14 27.34
N GLU A 873 -25.57 -21.04 26.12
CA GLU A 873 -25.59 -22.13 25.15
C GLU A 873 -24.16 -22.59 24.82
N ALA A 874 -23.25 -21.64 24.57
CA ALA A 874 -21.86 -21.96 24.26
C ALA A 874 -21.12 -22.58 25.47
N LEU A 875 -21.40 -22.11 26.68
CA LEU A 875 -20.82 -22.66 27.91
C LEU A 875 -21.28 -24.12 28.15
N GLU A 876 -22.56 -24.40 27.90
CA GLU A 876 -23.12 -25.76 27.97
C GLU A 876 -22.41 -26.69 26.97
N MET A 877 -22.20 -26.22 25.74
CA MET A 877 -21.65 -27.01 24.64
C MET A 877 -20.12 -27.01 24.54
N ARG A 878 -19.38 -26.25 25.36
CA ARG A 878 -17.92 -26.08 25.21
C ARG A 878 -17.09 -27.36 25.26
N LYS A 879 -17.61 -28.41 25.91
CA LYS A 879 -16.90 -29.68 26.15
C LYS A 879 -17.32 -30.81 25.23
N ILE A 880 -18.26 -30.61 24.30
CA ILE A 880 -18.66 -31.67 23.37
C ILE A 880 -17.45 -32.08 22.50
N PRO A 881 -17.40 -33.31 21.95
CA PRO A 881 -16.37 -33.68 21.01
C PRO A 881 -16.68 -33.12 19.62
N VAL A 882 -15.72 -33.19 18.70
CA VAL A 882 -16.04 -33.13 17.27
C VAL A 882 -16.86 -34.36 16.91
N MET A 883 -18.01 -34.18 16.27
CA MET A 883 -18.92 -35.29 15.94
C MET A 883 -19.11 -35.38 14.43
N ILE A 884 -19.05 -36.59 13.88
CA ILE A 884 -19.38 -36.87 12.48
C ILE A 884 -20.40 -38.01 12.41
N ASN A 885 -21.48 -37.81 11.67
CA ASN A 885 -22.30 -38.90 11.15
C ASN A 885 -21.82 -39.22 9.73
N MET A 886 -21.11 -40.34 9.55
CA MET A 886 -20.57 -40.71 8.23
C MET A 886 -21.66 -41.08 7.22
N SER A 887 -22.83 -41.54 7.66
CA SER A 887 -23.90 -41.93 6.74
C SER A 887 -24.43 -40.73 5.97
N SER A 888 -24.65 -39.60 6.66
CA SER A 888 -25.05 -38.34 6.05
C SER A 888 -23.87 -37.49 5.57
N GLY A 889 -22.69 -37.71 6.15
CA GLY A 889 -21.49 -36.89 6.01
C GLY A 889 -21.50 -35.62 6.87
N VAL A 890 -22.55 -35.37 7.66
CA VAL A 890 -22.64 -34.16 8.49
C VAL A 890 -21.67 -34.24 9.66
N PHE A 891 -21.01 -33.11 9.95
CA PHE A 891 -20.14 -32.96 11.10
C PHE A 891 -20.28 -31.60 11.78
N SER A 892 -19.93 -31.57 13.06
CA SER A 892 -19.93 -30.36 13.87
C SER A 892 -18.73 -30.30 14.80
N PHE A 893 -18.46 -29.09 15.26
CA PHE A 893 -17.40 -28.73 16.17
C PHE A 893 -17.99 -28.23 17.48
N PRO A 894 -17.23 -28.27 18.58
CA PRO A 894 -17.51 -27.43 19.73
C PRO A 894 -17.64 -25.96 19.31
N PRO A 895 -18.41 -25.14 20.04
CA PRO A 895 -18.46 -23.71 19.81
C PRO A 895 -17.07 -23.09 19.86
N THR A 896 -16.80 -22.17 18.93
CA THR A 896 -15.52 -21.46 18.89
C THR A 896 -15.42 -20.57 20.14
N PRO A 897 -14.31 -20.65 20.91
CA PRO A 897 -14.08 -19.79 22.07
C PRO A 897 -14.23 -18.30 21.72
N ASP A 898 -14.68 -17.51 22.69
CA ASP A 898 -14.87 -16.05 22.65
C ASP A 898 -15.90 -15.51 21.65
N THR A 899 -16.11 -16.19 20.52
CA THR A 899 -17.08 -15.81 19.49
C THR A 899 -18.42 -16.55 19.64
N HIS A 900 -18.43 -17.67 20.36
CA HIS A 900 -19.61 -18.50 20.59
C HIS A 900 -20.27 -18.99 19.29
N VAL A 901 -19.49 -19.13 18.22
CA VAL A 901 -19.99 -19.57 16.92
C VAL A 901 -19.94 -21.10 16.84
N LEU A 902 -21.10 -21.70 16.60
CA LEU A 902 -21.25 -23.12 16.28
C LEU A 902 -21.16 -23.30 14.76
N LYS A 903 -20.31 -24.23 14.33
CA LYS A 903 -20.15 -24.60 12.92
C LYS A 903 -20.73 -25.98 12.64
N LEU A 904 -21.47 -26.08 11.55
CA LEU A 904 -21.89 -27.33 10.93
C LEU A 904 -21.39 -27.39 9.49
N ALA A 905 -21.03 -28.58 9.02
CA ALA A 905 -20.64 -28.79 7.64
C ALA A 905 -20.98 -30.21 7.21
N ARG A 906 -20.92 -30.48 5.90
CA ARG A 906 -21.12 -31.82 5.35
C ARG A 906 -19.93 -32.23 4.49
N HIS A 907 -19.34 -33.39 4.79
CA HIS A 907 -18.31 -34.05 4.01
C HIS A 907 -18.97 -35.11 3.12
N GLY A 908 -19.43 -34.69 1.94
CA GLY A 908 -20.10 -35.56 0.98
C GLY A 908 -19.46 -35.49 -0.41
N TYR A 909 -20.22 -35.92 -1.43
CA TYR A 909 -19.80 -35.77 -2.82
C TYR A 909 -19.91 -34.31 -3.30
N GLY A 910 -20.81 -33.51 -2.72
CA GLY A 910 -20.85 -32.06 -2.87
C GLY A 910 -21.55 -31.55 -4.13
N TYR A 911 -21.20 -30.31 -4.50
CA TYR A 911 -21.83 -29.55 -5.57
C TYR A 911 -20.80 -29.12 -6.62
N ALA A 912 -21.09 -29.35 -7.90
CA ALA A 912 -20.23 -28.97 -9.01
C ALA A 912 -20.82 -27.77 -9.76
N THR A 913 -19.98 -26.78 -10.06
CA THR A 913 -20.25 -25.77 -11.10
C THR A 913 -19.93 -26.30 -12.49
N ASP A 914 -20.41 -25.60 -13.51
CA ASP A 914 -20.02 -25.76 -14.90
C ASP A 914 -19.43 -24.46 -15.43
N ILE A 915 -18.14 -24.47 -15.76
CA ILE A 915 -17.46 -23.35 -16.38
C ILE A 915 -16.72 -23.80 -17.62
N THR A 916 -16.76 -22.97 -18.66
CA THR A 916 -15.94 -23.15 -19.86
C THR A 916 -14.65 -22.37 -19.67
N VAL A 917 -13.51 -23.07 -19.70
CA VAL A 917 -12.19 -22.46 -19.65
C VAL A 917 -11.36 -22.87 -20.86
N ASN A 918 -10.47 -21.99 -21.31
CA ASN A 918 -9.46 -22.32 -22.30
C ASN A 918 -8.17 -22.67 -21.56
N VAL A 919 -7.79 -23.95 -21.58
CA VAL A 919 -6.56 -24.44 -20.98
C VAL A 919 -5.75 -25.12 -22.07
N ASP A 920 -4.51 -24.67 -22.26
CA ASP A 920 -3.60 -25.15 -23.30
C ASP A 920 -4.19 -25.07 -24.74
N GLY A 921 -4.97 -24.02 -25.02
CA GLY A 921 -5.58 -23.79 -26.33
C GLY A 921 -6.83 -24.62 -26.60
N VAL A 922 -7.29 -25.42 -25.63
CA VAL A 922 -8.49 -26.26 -25.76
C VAL A 922 -9.58 -25.74 -24.83
N GLN A 923 -10.75 -25.43 -25.38
CA GLN A 923 -11.93 -25.13 -24.58
C GLN A 923 -12.47 -26.41 -23.92
N LYS A 924 -12.66 -26.37 -22.60
CA LYS A 924 -13.25 -27.47 -21.84
C LYS A 924 -14.23 -26.96 -20.78
N SER A 925 -15.29 -27.73 -20.60
CA SER A 925 -16.20 -27.61 -19.45
C SER A 925 -15.63 -28.38 -18.26
N LEU A 926 -15.54 -27.72 -17.11
CA LEU A 926 -15.08 -28.31 -15.86
C LEU A 926 -15.75 -27.66 -14.65
N SER A 927 -15.57 -28.26 -13.48
CA SER A 927 -16.01 -27.69 -12.22
C SER A 927 -14.88 -26.92 -11.52
N SER A 928 -15.16 -25.69 -11.10
CA SER A 928 -14.25 -24.86 -10.31
C SER A 928 -15.02 -23.71 -9.64
N PRO A 929 -14.60 -23.25 -8.45
CA PRO A 929 -15.08 -22.00 -7.85
C PRO A 929 -14.96 -20.80 -8.78
N LYS A 930 -15.68 -19.72 -8.43
CA LYS A 930 -15.57 -18.44 -9.10
C LYS A 930 -14.16 -17.87 -8.96
N PHE A 931 -13.65 -17.23 -10.01
CA PHE A 931 -12.26 -16.75 -10.03
C PHE A 931 -12.17 -15.26 -9.68
N GLU A 932 -13.14 -14.48 -10.14
CA GLU A 932 -13.14 -13.01 -10.13
C GLU A 932 -13.41 -12.42 -8.75
N SER A 933 -14.06 -13.18 -7.85
CA SER A 933 -14.41 -12.73 -6.51
C SER A 933 -14.19 -13.83 -5.46
N SER A 934 -14.21 -13.45 -4.19
CA SER A 934 -14.12 -14.39 -3.07
C SER A 934 -15.39 -15.25 -2.98
N ASN A 935 -15.22 -16.56 -2.81
CA ASN A 935 -16.31 -17.51 -2.59
C ASN A 935 -16.71 -17.63 -1.10
N ALA A 936 -16.11 -16.82 -0.22
CA ALA A 936 -16.36 -16.88 1.23
C ALA A 936 -17.63 -16.15 1.68
N ALA A 937 -18.12 -15.20 0.87
CA ALA A 937 -19.15 -14.23 1.27
C ALA A 937 -20.52 -14.45 0.59
N THR A 938 -20.73 -15.58 -0.10
CA THR A 938 -21.90 -15.77 -0.96
C THR A 938 -23.23 -15.85 -0.19
N GLY A 939 -23.21 -16.17 1.12
CA GLY A 939 -24.41 -16.27 1.96
C GLY A 939 -25.46 -17.29 1.48
N TYR A 940 -25.11 -18.04 0.44
CA TYR A 940 -26.02 -18.85 -0.35
C TYR A 940 -25.63 -20.32 -0.28
N LEU A 941 -26.64 -21.15 -0.14
CA LEU A 941 -26.61 -22.59 -0.34
C LEU A 941 -27.81 -22.96 -1.22
N PRO A 942 -27.66 -23.95 -2.11
CA PRO A 942 -28.81 -24.57 -2.75
C PRO A 942 -29.78 -25.17 -1.72
N ASP A 943 -31.06 -25.23 -2.04
CA ASP A 943 -32.10 -25.60 -1.07
C ASP A 943 -31.91 -27.02 -0.51
N ASP A 944 -31.47 -27.96 -1.35
CA ASP A 944 -31.13 -29.32 -0.93
C ASP A 944 -29.88 -29.37 -0.02
N ALA A 945 -28.94 -28.45 -0.22
CA ALA A 945 -27.75 -28.32 0.60
C ALA A 945 -28.07 -27.72 1.98
N ASP A 946 -28.91 -26.68 2.00
CA ASP A 946 -29.39 -26.04 3.23
C ASP A 946 -30.22 -27.04 4.06
N GLU A 947 -31.17 -27.73 3.43
CA GLU A 947 -32.01 -28.71 4.12
C GLU A 947 -31.19 -29.88 4.66
N SER A 948 -30.20 -30.38 3.91
CA SER A 948 -29.30 -31.42 4.40
C SER A 948 -28.49 -30.97 5.63
N LEU A 949 -28.00 -29.72 5.67
CA LEU A 949 -27.36 -29.17 6.86
C LEU A 949 -28.35 -28.99 8.03
N ARG A 950 -29.59 -28.56 7.75
CA ARG A 950 -30.63 -28.41 8.78
C ARG A 950 -31.05 -29.73 9.40
N GLN A 951 -31.16 -30.80 8.61
CA GLN A 951 -31.39 -32.15 9.12
C GLN A 951 -30.26 -32.58 10.05
N GLY A 952 -29.01 -32.34 9.65
CA GLY A 952 -27.85 -32.52 10.49
C GLY A 952 -27.88 -31.71 11.78
N LEU A 953 -28.31 -30.45 11.71
CA LEU A 953 -28.46 -29.58 12.86
C LEU A 953 -29.54 -30.10 13.82
N ARG A 954 -30.70 -30.53 13.31
CA ARG A 954 -31.75 -31.17 14.10
C ARG A 954 -31.28 -32.48 14.72
N GLN A 955 -30.40 -33.22 14.04
CA GLN A 955 -29.81 -34.45 14.57
C GLN A 955 -28.86 -34.16 15.74
N PHE A 956 -27.91 -33.23 15.58
CA PHE A 956 -26.89 -32.97 16.61
C PHE A 956 -27.38 -32.04 17.73
N PHE A 957 -28.20 -31.05 17.40
CA PHE A 957 -28.66 -29.98 18.29
C PHE A 957 -30.16 -29.68 18.04
N PRO A 958 -31.08 -30.57 18.49
CA PRO A 958 -32.51 -30.45 18.17
C PRO A 958 -33.12 -29.08 18.49
N LYS A 959 -32.71 -28.45 19.61
CA LYS A 959 -33.19 -27.13 20.05
C LYS A 959 -32.79 -25.98 19.09
N LEU A 960 -31.76 -26.19 18.27
CA LEU A 960 -31.25 -25.20 17.32
C LEU A 960 -31.71 -25.46 15.89
N GLY A 961 -32.48 -26.53 15.63
CA GLY A 961 -32.81 -27.02 14.28
C GLY A 961 -33.38 -25.97 13.32
N ASP A 962 -34.16 -25.01 13.84
CA ASP A 962 -34.78 -23.94 13.05
C ASP A 962 -34.15 -22.56 13.29
N ARG A 963 -33.03 -22.50 14.03
CA ARG A 963 -32.27 -21.25 14.23
C ARG A 963 -31.77 -20.75 12.86
N PRO A 964 -31.86 -19.43 12.58
CA PRO A 964 -31.32 -18.89 11.35
C PRO A 964 -29.79 -19.03 11.32
N TRP A 965 -29.26 -19.29 10.13
CA TRP A 965 -27.82 -19.24 9.90
C TRP A 965 -27.34 -17.79 10.05
N MET A 966 -26.30 -17.57 10.85
CA MET A 966 -25.54 -16.31 10.82
C MET A 966 -24.85 -16.15 9.46
N ASN A 967 -24.29 -17.24 8.95
CA ASN A 967 -23.66 -17.31 7.64
C ASN A 967 -23.74 -18.74 7.09
N ARG A 968 -23.68 -18.89 5.77
CA ARG A 968 -23.62 -20.17 5.08
C ARG A 968 -22.94 -20.00 3.72
N ARG A 969 -22.20 -21.02 3.29
CA ARG A 969 -21.43 -20.98 2.03
C ARG A 969 -21.07 -22.38 1.54
N LEU A 970 -20.69 -22.48 0.28
CA LEU A 970 -19.95 -23.64 -0.24
C LEU A 970 -18.44 -23.47 0.01
N CYS A 971 -17.82 -24.46 0.64
CA CYS A 971 -16.38 -24.58 0.79
C CYS A 971 -15.82 -25.55 -0.27
N TRP A 972 -14.86 -25.11 -1.07
CA TRP A 972 -14.42 -25.85 -2.26
C TRP A 972 -13.26 -26.82 -2.00
N TYR A 973 -13.41 -28.08 -2.41
CA TYR A 973 -12.40 -29.13 -2.37
C TYR A 973 -11.80 -29.39 -3.75
N THR A 974 -10.69 -30.14 -3.75
CA THR A 974 -10.10 -30.77 -4.93
C THR A 974 -10.12 -32.27 -4.71
N ASP A 975 -11.08 -32.93 -5.32
CA ASP A 975 -11.36 -34.35 -5.14
C ASP A 975 -10.54 -35.16 -6.14
N THR A 976 -10.01 -36.27 -5.69
CA THR A 976 -9.27 -37.25 -6.50
C THR A 976 -9.96 -38.61 -6.40
N PRO A 977 -9.73 -39.53 -7.36
CA PRO A 977 -10.46 -40.80 -7.43
C PRO A 977 -10.43 -41.61 -6.14
N ASN A 978 -9.28 -41.67 -5.48
CA ASN A 978 -9.06 -42.44 -4.26
C ASN A 978 -8.99 -41.58 -2.98
N GLY A 979 -9.22 -40.27 -3.09
CA GLY A 979 -9.00 -39.34 -1.98
C GLY A 979 -7.52 -39.14 -1.64
N ASP A 980 -6.63 -39.46 -2.57
CA ASP A 980 -5.19 -39.26 -2.41
C ASP A 980 -4.73 -37.86 -2.84
N PHE A 981 -3.67 -37.35 -2.21
CA PHE A 981 -3.01 -36.13 -2.67
C PHE A 981 -2.34 -36.34 -4.04
N ILE A 982 -2.14 -35.23 -4.77
CA ILE A 982 -1.32 -35.21 -5.99
C ILE A 982 -0.08 -34.37 -5.68
N ILE A 983 1.03 -35.05 -5.40
CA ILE A 983 2.31 -34.47 -4.98
C ILE A 983 3.43 -35.11 -5.80
N ASP A 984 3.66 -34.57 -7.00
CA ASP A 984 4.63 -35.11 -7.95
C ASP A 984 5.01 -34.12 -9.06
N HIS A 985 6.11 -34.38 -9.75
CA HIS A 985 6.44 -33.70 -11.00
C HIS A 985 5.41 -34.07 -12.08
N HIS A 986 5.05 -33.10 -12.93
CA HIS A 986 4.12 -33.39 -14.02
C HIS A 986 4.77 -34.37 -15.02
N PRO A 987 4.10 -35.47 -15.42
CA PRO A 987 4.74 -36.56 -16.17
C PRO A 987 5.24 -36.17 -17.56
N THR A 988 4.65 -35.12 -18.16
CA THR A 988 4.97 -34.67 -19.53
C THR A 988 5.35 -33.20 -19.65
N ILE A 989 5.25 -32.41 -18.58
CA ILE A 989 5.49 -30.96 -18.60
C ILE A 989 6.67 -30.67 -17.69
N GLN A 990 7.78 -30.24 -18.27
CA GLN A 990 9.00 -29.98 -17.50
C GLN A 990 8.87 -28.69 -16.69
N GLY A 991 9.56 -28.61 -15.56
CA GLY A 991 9.57 -27.41 -14.71
C GLY A 991 8.27 -27.18 -13.91
N LEU A 992 7.37 -28.17 -13.90
CA LEU A 992 6.09 -28.11 -13.22
C LEU A 992 5.98 -29.22 -12.17
N PHE A 993 5.73 -28.83 -10.92
CA PHE A 993 5.46 -29.73 -9.81
C PHE A 993 4.05 -29.47 -9.26
N MET A 994 3.34 -30.53 -8.93
CA MET A 994 1.97 -30.48 -8.41
C MET A 994 2.01 -30.70 -6.90
N ALA A 995 1.29 -29.87 -6.15
CA ALA A 995 1.08 -30.02 -4.71
C ALA A 995 -0.37 -29.68 -4.37
N THR A 996 -1.29 -30.58 -4.71
CA THR A 996 -2.74 -30.35 -4.69
C THR A 996 -3.52 -31.63 -4.35
N GLY A 997 -4.83 -31.65 -4.60
CA GLY A 997 -5.66 -32.85 -4.41
C GLY A 997 -6.02 -33.11 -2.94
N GLY A 998 -6.18 -32.06 -2.13
CA GLY A 998 -6.39 -32.20 -0.69
C GLY A 998 -7.66 -32.93 -0.24
N ALA A 999 -8.57 -33.28 -1.17
CA ALA A 999 -9.74 -34.17 -1.02
C ALA A 999 -10.61 -33.98 0.25
N GLY A 1000 -10.63 -32.76 0.80
CA GLY A 1000 -11.36 -32.43 2.03
C GLY A 1000 -10.64 -32.75 3.34
N HIS A 1001 -9.41 -33.26 3.30
CA HIS A 1001 -8.70 -33.74 4.50
C HIS A 1001 -7.29 -33.18 4.69
N GLY A 1002 -6.72 -32.46 3.70
CA GLY A 1002 -5.34 -31.96 3.72
C GLY A 1002 -4.93 -31.04 4.89
N PHE A 1003 -5.85 -30.23 5.42
CA PHE A 1003 -5.50 -29.21 6.44
C PHE A 1003 -4.85 -29.80 7.70
N LYS A 1004 -5.32 -30.96 8.18
CA LYS A 1004 -4.86 -31.52 9.45
C LYS A 1004 -3.39 -31.96 9.43
N PHE A 1005 -2.80 -32.07 8.25
CA PHE A 1005 -1.40 -32.42 8.09
C PHE A 1005 -0.50 -31.19 8.11
N LEU A 1006 -1.05 -29.97 8.28
CA LEU A 1006 -0.31 -28.69 8.26
C LEU A 1006 1.08 -28.75 8.92
N PRO A 1007 1.25 -29.33 10.14
CA PRO A 1007 2.55 -29.33 10.80
C PRO A 1007 3.64 -30.17 10.09
N VAL A 1008 3.27 -31.16 9.28
CA VAL A 1008 4.22 -32.10 8.63
C VAL A 1008 4.12 -32.10 7.10
N LEU A 1009 3.06 -31.52 6.52
CA LEU A 1009 2.75 -31.60 5.09
C LEU A 1009 3.89 -31.07 4.21
N GLY A 1010 4.54 -29.98 4.63
CA GLY A 1010 5.67 -29.40 3.91
C GLY A 1010 6.83 -30.38 3.73
N GLN A 1011 7.17 -31.12 4.80
CA GLN A 1011 8.23 -32.14 4.78
C GLN A 1011 7.98 -33.20 3.73
N TYR A 1012 6.78 -33.75 3.73
CA TYR A 1012 6.34 -34.75 2.75
C TYR A 1012 6.34 -34.22 1.31
N ILE A 1013 5.89 -32.98 1.10
CA ILE A 1013 5.92 -32.35 -0.23
C ILE A 1013 7.36 -32.14 -0.71
N ALA A 1014 8.23 -31.62 0.15
CA ALA A 1014 9.62 -31.38 -0.18
C ALA A 1014 10.38 -32.70 -0.43
N ASP A 1015 10.06 -33.77 0.29
CA ASP A 1015 10.62 -35.11 0.04
C ASP A 1015 10.22 -35.63 -1.35
N CYS A 1016 8.97 -35.45 -1.78
CA CYS A 1016 8.57 -35.77 -3.15
C CYS A 1016 9.27 -34.86 -4.17
N PHE A 1017 9.32 -33.56 -3.93
CA PHE A 1017 9.96 -32.57 -4.81
C PHE A 1017 11.44 -32.89 -5.07
N GLU A 1018 12.17 -33.28 -4.03
CA GLU A 1018 13.58 -33.67 -4.08
C GLU A 1018 13.80 -35.15 -4.46
N ASN A 1019 12.73 -35.90 -4.77
CA ASN A 1019 12.76 -37.34 -5.03
C ASN A 1019 13.39 -38.19 -3.89
N LYS A 1020 13.21 -37.76 -2.65
CA LYS A 1020 13.67 -38.43 -1.41
C LYS A 1020 12.56 -39.22 -0.70
N ALA A 1021 11.30 -38.99 -1.04
CA ALA A 1021 10.18 -39.72 -0.45
C ALA A 1021 10.23 -41.22 -0.78
N PRO A 1022 9.77 -42.10 0.14
CA PRO A 1022 9.68 -43.53 -0.11
C PRO A 1022 8.92 -43.85 -1.39
N GLU A 1023 9.35 -44.87 -2.14
CA GLU A 1023 8.75 -45.25 -3.43
C GLU A 1023 7.25 -45.50 -3.31
N ALA A 1024 6.80 -46.21 -2.27
CA ALA A 1024 5.38 -46.49 -2.05
C ALA A 1024 4.54 -45.20 -1.92
N LEU A 1025 5.10 -44.16 -1.29
CA LEU A 1025 4.43 -42.87 -1.13
C LEU A 1025 4.40 -42.10 -2.45
N ARG A 1026 5.53 -42.03 -3.16
CA ARG A 1026 5.58 -41.40 -4.49
C ARG A 1026 4.62 -42.08 -5.46
N GLN A 1027 4.54 -43.41 -5.46
CA GLN A 1027 3.58 -44.15 -6.29
C GLN A 1027 2.12 -43.85 -5.92
N LYS A 1028 1.82 -43.63 -4.62
CA LYS A 1028 0.48 -43.29 -4.15
C LYS A 1028 0.05 -41.88 -4.55
N TRP A 1029 0.97 -40.90 -4.51
CA TRP A 1029 0.68 -39.49 -4.80
C TRP A 1029 1.05 -39.03 -6.22
N ARG A 1030 1.54 -39.94 -7.07
CA ARG A 1030 1.93 -39.62 -8.44
C ARG A 1030 0.76 -39.09 -9.25
N MET A 1031 1.06 -38.16 -10.15
CA MET A 1031 0.09 -37.73 -11.15
C MET A 1031 0.03 -38.76 -12.29
N ASN A 1032 -1.05 -39.55 -12.34
CA ASN A 1032 -1.22 -40.49 -13.45
C ASN A 1032 -1.45 -39.72 -14.77
N PRO A 1033 -0.82 -40.15 -15.88
CA PRO A 1033 -1.11 -39.59 -17.20
C PRO A 1033 -2.56 -39.91 -17.59
N PRO A 1034 -3.17 -39.09 -18.46
CA PRO A 1034 -4.52 -39.34 -18.95
C PRO A 1034 -4.54 -40.67 -19.72
N GLN A 1035 -5.17 -41.70 -19.16
CA GLN A 1035 -5.51 -42.91 -19.90
C GLN A 1035 -6.72 -42.60 -20.79
N SER A 1036 -6.73 -43.12 -22.02
CA SER A 1036 -7.89 -43.04 -22.90
C SER A 1036 -9.11 -43.61 -22.17
N ASP A 1037 -10.12 -42.77 -21.94
CA ASP A 1037 -11.47 -43.08 -21.44
C ASP A 1037 -11.76 -43.19 -19.94
N SER A 1038 -10.82 -42.96 -19.01
CA SER A 1038 -11.14 -43.03 -17.57
C SER A 1038 -11.58 -41.68 -16.96
N LYS A 1039 -12.83 -41.25 -17.18
CA LYS A 1039 -13.55 -40.40 -16.20
C LYS A 1039 -14.07 -41.29 -15.08
N GLY A 1040 -13.17 -41.89 -14.29
CA GLY A 1040 -13.57 -42.65 -13.12
C GLY A 1040 -14.34 -41.74 -12.14
N PRO A 1041 -15.31 -42.27 -11.38
CA PRO A 1041 -15.98 -41.48 -10.35
C PRO A 1041 -14.97 -40.99 -9.31
N MET A 1042 -15.12 -39.73 -8.85
CA MET A 1042 -14.35 -39.18 -7.73
C MET A 1042 -14.86 -39.76 -6.40
N ALA A 1043 -14.76 -41.08 -6.26
CA ALA A 1043 -15.36 -41.86 -5.19
C ALA A 1043 -14.72 -41.57 -3.82
N GLY A 1044 -13.44 -41.18 -3.82
CA GLY A 1044 -12.67 -40.89 -2.62
C GLY A 1044 -12.18 -42.16 -1.91
N ASP A 1045 -11.81 -42.01 -0.65
CA ASP A 1045 -11.28 -43.07 0.23
C ASP A 1045 -12.39 -43.91 0.93
N GLY A 1046 -13.66 -43.63 0.61
CA GLY A 1046 -14.82 -44.22 1.29
C GLY A 1046 -15.27 -43.47 2.56
N SER A 1047 -14.69 -42.31 2.87
CA SER A 1047 -15.10 -41.47 4.01
C SER A 1047 -16.32 -40.57 3.74
N ARG A 1048 -16.84 -40.55 2.50
CA ARG A 1048 -17.92 -39.65 2.07
C ARG A 1048 -19.29 -40.28 2.26
N GLY A 1049 -20.22 -39.48 2.79
CA GLY A 1049 -21.62 -39.87 3.00
C GLY A 1049 -22.63 -39.02 2.23
N GLY A 1050 -23.86 -39.54 2.15
CA GLY A 1050 -25.02 -38.89 1.55
C GLY A 1050 -25.07 -38.91 0.01
N PRO A 1051 -25.91 -38.05 -0.61
CA PRO A 1051 -26.19 -38.11 -2.05
C PRO A 1051 -24.97 -37.89 -2.95
N PRO A 1052 -25.02 -38.41 -4.20
CA PRO A 1052 -23.95 -38.25 -5.20
C PRO A 1052 -23.72 -36.78 -5.56
N LEU A 1053 -22.59 -36.51 -6.24
CA LEU A 1053 -22.20 -35.17 -6.68
C LEU A 1053 -23.32 -34.53 -7.51
N ARG A 1054 -23.82 -33.38 -7.06
CA ARG A 1054 -24.87 -32.65 -7.78
C ARG A 1054 -24.28 -31.52 -8.61
N LYS A 1055 -24.65 -31.44 -9.89
CA LYS A 1055 -24.34 -30.28 -10.73
C LYS A 1055 -25.34 -29.15 -10.45
N LEU A 1056 -24.84 -27.95 -10.22
CA LEU A 1056 -25.66 -26.77 -10.01
C LEU A 1056 -26.31 -26.34 -11.32
N SER A 1057 -27.56 -25.88 -11.24
CA SER A 1057 -28.20 -25.20 -12.36
C SER A 1057 -27.53 -23.85 -12.62
N PRO A 1058 -27.64 -23.28 -13.82
CA PRO A 1058 -27.12 -21.95 -14.13
C PRO A 1058 -27.62 -20.87 -13.15
N LEU A 1059 -28.88 -20.98 -12.70
CA LEU A 1059 -29.47 -20.04 -11.75
C LEU A 1059 -28.86 -20.15 -10.35
N GLU A 1060 -28.65 -21.38 -9.86
CA GLU A 1060 -27.99 -21.60 -8.57
C GLU A 1060 -26.53 -21.15 -8.63
N GLN A 1061 -25.82 -21.45 -9.71
CA GLN A 1061 -24.44 -21.00 -9.92
C GLN A 1061 -24.32 -19.48 -10.02
N ALA A 1062 -25.31 -18.78 -10.57
CA ALA A 1062 -25.33 -17.32 -10.62
C ALA A 1062 -25.56 -16.66 -9.24
N LYS A 1063 -26.14 -17.39 -8.28
CA LYS A 1063 -26.32 -16.94 -6.88
C LYS A 1063 -25.07 -17.14 -6.02
N LEU A 1064 -24.14 -17.99 -6.47
CA LEU A 1064 -22.79 -18.13 -5.89
C LEU A 1064 -21.89 -16.98 -6.38
#